data_AF-A0A536HNU5-F1
#
_entry.id   AF-A0A536HNU5-F1
#
_cell.length_a   1.000
_cell.length_b   1.000
_cell.length_c   1.000
_cell.angle_alpha   90.00
_cell.angle_beta   90.00
_cell.angle_gamma   90.00
#
_symmetry.space_group_name_H-M   'P 1'
#
loop_
_entity.id
_entity.type
_entity.pdbx_description
1 polymer ?
#
loop_
_entity_poly.entity_id
_entity_poly.type
_entity_poly.pdbx_seq_one_letter_code
_entity_poly.pdbx_strand_id
1 'polypeptide(L)'
;MGAKAIWREDLVTSLLSTLLVIGLFLDGWNHINLQNGALGGFFTIWHALLYFGFNGTALWVITRNPHLYDRGARPAPYFHKFLGIPLRYPLAIGGLAIGTVGLFGDIAWHAAFGAETGVARVIAPFHLLLFAGAAGLVSAPLRSAWYAPQFYPSTLSFRRILPPLLSLALVTCVAAFMFQWLNAFLDWTPSVTIGRIPPELAGDARVRGTTEFAGAARILVTNLILLAPLFLVMRRWRLPFGGATFLFVLVSFAMSALTSFDLGASVVAALVGGLVADALIDALRPDAARTTGYRAVAAVTPLVLWTSYFLILIFVYRSPWPFDLWLGTTLLAAISGLLLSYIAIPPALPESVSEAQMPMRDHARALRVGAMSGQGAMDLGGGGDMATQEPVPEKRISRRGFLTGLGIGLGAAGAAGVATGVSLGRTELRLSATTPGNFSRMFPNLPPFFEGLRPGGATDQLRDAVRDIGKLGGLLDAKDAISAGPMALIANAAVNGNDPPTNPDNPTHTAGVTFFGQFMDLDITFDSRSTLGVPTDPTTTLNARAAAFDLDTIYGQGPFVTPSFYDVADPAKLRIENGGIFEDLPRNPDMTAIIPDPRTDQNMMVSGLHCAFILFHNKTVDYVRSQLGLIDPPAIFAEAKRLVLWHYHWMILNEFLPLFIGPAMLNDILTNGRRFFRPDMGQATMPIEFQGACFRVGHTMIRPSYRANLKGMDGKPFFGFIFDPALGDITPAPGLDPADLRSGFRAPRRFIGWQTFFDFKDGEVKRNKLIDNKISTPLFTLPLGAIASHKAPIALMQRNLLRHITWSMPSGQSIAREIGIDTLSPADLEELKGYDMDLEKSTPLFYYMLKESALVPSSDIGKNTGGFHLGPVGGRIVGEVVVGLLQSDPASYVTKQPSWMPTLQNPGAGFRMVDFLTFAGVDPATRRTQHA
;
A
#
# COMPACT_ATOMS: atom_id res chain seq x y z
N MET A 1 51.41 10.51 17.76
CA MET A 1 50.84 9.58 18.78
C MET A 1 51.56 8.25 18.70
N GLY A 2 51.83 7.59 19.82
CA GLY A 2 52.32 6.20 19.79
C GLY A 2 51.19 5.22 19.47
N ALA A 3 51.50 4.08 18.84
CA ALA A 3 50.52 3.06 18.42
C ALA A 3 49.58 2.60 19.55
N LYS A 4 50.07 2.60 20.80
CA LYS A 4 49.27 2.23 21.99
C LYS A 4 48.15 3.23 22.31
N ALA A 5 48.32 4.52 22.00
CA ALA A 5 47.31 5.53 22.33
C ALA A 5 46.09 5.45 21.40
N ILE A 6 46.33 5.33 20.09
CA ILE A 6 45.26 5.24 19.08
C ILE A 6 44.44 3.97 19.29
N TRP A 7 45.09 2.82 19.46
CA TRP A 7 44.39 1.57 19.75
C TRP A 7 43.53 1.65 21.01
N ARG A 8 44.01 2.29 22.09
CA ARG A 8 43.24 2.46 23.33
C ARG A 8 42.00 3.34 23.11
N GLU A 9 42.16 4.44 22.39
CA GLU A 9 41.05 5.35 22.13
C GLU A 9 40.01 4.74 21.18
N ASP A 10 40.45 3.97 20.17
CA ASP A 10 39.56 3.22 19.30
C ASP A 10 38.82 2.13 20.09
N LEU A 11 39.50 1.43 21.00
CA LEU A 11 38.87 0.45 21.89
C LEU A 11 37.80 1.07 22.78
N VAL A 12 38.09 2.21 23.43
CA VAL A 12 37.10 2.92 24.26
C VAL A 12 35.89 3.32 23.41
N THR A 13 36.14 3.82 22.19
CA THR A 13 35.06 4.18 21.25
C THR A 13 34.21 2.96 20.89
N SER A 14 34.82 1.80 20.61
CA SER A 14 34.09 0.55 20.33
C SER A 14 33.28 0.06 21.53
N LEU A 15 33.80 0.18 22.75
CA LEU A 15 33.09 -0.21 23.98
C LEU A 15 31.88 0.68 24.25
N LEU A 16 32.00 2.00 24.08
CA LEU A 16 30.87 2.92 24.18
C LEU A 16 29.81 2.65 23.09
N SER A 17 30.28 2.39 21.87
CA SER A 17 29.41 2.00 20.75
C SER A 17 28.70 0.67 21.02
N THR A 18 29.31 -0.23 21.79
CA THR A 18 28.68 -1.50 22.19
C THR A 18 27.47 -1.23 23.10
N LEU A 19 27.56 -0.27 24.04
CA LEU A 19 26.43 0.11 24.88
C LEU A 19 25.27 0.67 24.05
N LEU A 20 25.57 1.48 23.03
CA LEU A 20 24.58 2.00 22.09
C LEU A 20 23.83 0.85 21.37
N VAL A 21 24.57 -0.10 20.80
CA VAL A 21 23.96 -1.22 20.06
C VAL A 21 23.25 -2.19 20.99
N ILE A 22 23.77 -2.49 22.19
CA ILE A 22 23.03 -3.29 23.18
C ILE A 22 21.73 -2.57 23.55
N GLY A 23 21.76 -1.26 23.77
CA GLY A 23 20.56 -0.47 24.02
C GLY A 23 19.53 -0.58 22.89
N LEU A 24 19.98 -0.50 21.62
CA LEU A 24 19.12 -0.70 20.45
C LEU A 24 18.44 -2.07 20.45
N PHE A 25 19.18 -3.14 20.74
CA PHE A 25 18.63 -4.49 20.74
C PHE A 25 17.74 -4.77 21.95
N LEU A 26 18.04 -4.20 23.13
CA LEU A 26 17.18 -4.27 24.31
C LEU A 26 15.84 -3.58 24.08
N ASP A 27 15.87 -2.41 23.44
CA ASP A 27 14.66 -1.67 23.11
C ASP A 27 13.83 -2.42 22.06
N GLY A 28 14.47 -2.92 21.00
CA GLY A 28 13.82 -3.81 20.02
C GLY A 28 13.21 -5.07 20.64
N TRP A 29 13.92 -5.71 21.57
CA TRP A 29 13.41 -6.85 22.34
C TRP A 29 12.17 -6.48 23.16
N ASN A 30 12.19 -5.34 23.87
CA ASN A 30 11.02 -4.86 24.62
C ASN A 30 9.81 -4.64 23.70
N HIS A 31 10.02 -4.04 22.52
CA HIS A 31 8.95 -3.83 21.54
C HIS A 31 8.35 -5.13 21.00
N ILE A 32 9.16 -6.19 20.86
CA ILE A 32 8.72 -7.49 20.35
C ILE A 32 8.03 -8.30 21.45
N ASN A 33 8.62 -8.38 22.65
CA ASN A 33 8.25 -9.38 23.66
C ASN A 33 7.33 -8.84 24.76
N LEU A 34 7.42 -7.55 25.12
CA LEU A 34 6.66 -6.98 26.25
C LEU A 34 5.49 -6.12 25.81
N GLN A 35 5.64 -5.42 24.69
CA GLN A 35 4.62 -4.48 24.24
C GLN A 35 3.64 -5.08 23.22
N ASN A 36 3.78 -6.37 22.84
CA ASN A 36 2.98 -7.03 21.80
C ASN A 36 2.85 -6.17 20.51
N GLY A 37 3.88 -5.39 20.21
CA GLY A 37 3.86 -4.45 19.09
C GLY A 37 3.12 -3.12 19.29
N ALA A 38 2.63 -2.82 20.49
CA ALA A 38 2.27 -1.47 20.91
C ALA A 38 3.54 -0.63 21.12
N LEU A 39 3.44 0.69 20.91
CA LEU A 39 4.51 1.62 21.25
C LEU A 39 4.36 2.04 22.72
N GLY A 40 5.36 1.77 23.54
CA GLY A 40 5.51 2.41 24.84
C GLY A 40 5.85 3.89 24.67
N GLY A 41 5.76 4.67 25.76
CA GLY A 41 6.13 6.09 25.71
C GLY A 41 7.59 6.30 25.25
N PHE A 42 7.86 7.46 24.64
CA PHE A 42 9.18 7.82 24.12
C PHE A 42 10.29 7.77 25.20
N PHE A 43 9.96 8.01 26.46
CA PHE A 43 10.88 7.93 27.61
C PHE A 43 10.55 6.73 28.49
N THR A 44 11.08 5.55 28.16
CA THR A 44 11.00 4.37 29.03
C THR A 44 12.38 3.91 29.50
N ILE A 45 12.42 3.12 30.57
CA ILE A 45 13.67 2.55 31.09
C ILE A 45 14.41 1.70 30.05
N TRP A 46 13.69 1.12 29.08
CA TRP A 46 14.25 0.32 27.99
C TRP A 46 15.11 1.14 27.03
N HIS A 47 14.78 2.43 26.84
CA HIS A 47 15.58 3.36 26.03
C HIS A 47 16.81 3.90 26.78
N ALA A 48 16.90 3.73 28.11
CA ALA A 48 17.92 4.38 28.92
C ALA A 48 19.34 4.01 28.48
N LEU A 49 19.59 2.72 28.18
CA LEU A 49 20.91 2.26 27.74
C LEU A 49 21.23 2.75 26.31
N LEU A 50 20.23 2.82 25.44
CA LEU A 50 20.36 3.37 24.09
C LEU A 50 20.79 4.84 24.17
N TYR A 51 20.11 5.66 24.97
CA TYR A 51 20.45 7.07 25.16
C TYR A 51 21.81 7.26 25.82
N PHE A 52 22.11 6.46 26.85
CA PHE A 52 23.41 6.50 27.50
C PHE A 52 24.54 6.15 26.53
N GLY A 53 24.38 5.10 25.74
CA GLY A 53 25.33 4.68 24.72
C GLY A 53 25.51 5.74 23.63
N PHE A 54 24.43 6.34 23.14
CA PHE A 54 24.46 7.40 22.13
C PHE A 54 25.22 8.63 22.65
N ASN A 55 24.80 9.17 23.80
CA ASN A 55 25.37 10.38 24.38
C ASN A 55 26.81 10.15 24.84
N GLY A 56 27.12 8.99 25.43
CA GLY A 56 28.47 8.63 25.83
C GLY A 56 29.41 8.53 24.64
N THR A 57 28.98 7.88 23.55
CA THR A 57 29.77 7.79 22.31
C THR A 57 29.93 9.16 21.65
N ALA A 58 28.87 9.96 21.59
CA ALA A 58 28.89 11.31 21.03
C ALA A 58 29.84 12.23 21.80
N LEU A 59 29.72 12.29 23.12
CA LEU A 59 30.58 13.10 23.99
C LEU A 59 32.05 12.66 23.86
N TRP A 60 32.30 11.36 23.81
CA TRP A 60 33.65 10.83 23.59
C TRP A 60 34.22 11.29 22.24
N VAL A 61 33.46 11.12 21.14
CA VAL A 61 33.87 11.54 19.80
C VAL A 61 34.15 13.04 19.73
N ILE A 62 33.28 13.87 20.34
CA ILE A 62 33.44 15.33 20.39
C ILE A 62 34.70 15.70 21.18
N THR A 63 34.88 15.16 22.39
CA THR A 63 35.99 15.55 23.29
C THR A 63 37.36 15.04 22.83
N ARG A 64 37.43 14.02 21.97
CA ARG A 64 38.70 13.55 21.39
C ARG A 64 39.16 14.38 20.20
N ASN A 65 38.34 15.30 19.70
CA ASN A 65 38.65 16.15 18.56
C ASN A 65 39.63 17.30 18.91
N PRO A 66 39.43 18.08 20.00
CA PRO A 66 40.34 19.15 20.44
C PRO A 66 41.79 18.71 20.66
N HIS A 67 42.02 17.48 21.11
CA HIS A 67 43.36 16.90 21.29
C HIS A 67 44.23 16.87 20.02
N LEU A 68 43.62 16.93 18.83
CA LEU A 68 44.34 17.05 17.55
C LEU A 68 44.79 18.49 17.27
N TYR A 69 44.05 19.48 17.77
CA TYR A 69 44.33 20.92 17.59
C TYR A 69 45.48 21.37 18.49
N ASP A 70 45.45 21.00 19.78
CA ASP A 70 46.50 21.34 20.77
C ASP A 70 47.89 20.77 20.40
N ARG A 71 47.94 19.84 19.44
CA ARG A 71 49.16 19.15 19.01
C ARG A 71 49.53 19.46 17.55
N GLY A 72 48.86 20.40 16.89
CA GLY A 72 49.18 20.85 15.53
C GLY A 72 49.05 19.76 14.45
N ALA A 73 48.25 18.70 14.69
CA ALA A 73 48.16 17.57 13.78
C ALA A 73 47.37 17.91 12.51
N ARG A 74 48.07 18.14 11.39
CA ARG A 74 47.52 18.32 10.03
C ARG A 74 47.71 17.14 9.03
N PRO A 75 48.13 15.91 9.40
CA PRO A 75 48.30 14.87 8.39
C PRO A 75 46.95 14.34 7.89
N ALA A 76 46.83 14.15 6.57
CA ALA A 76 45.78 13.30 6.01
C ALA A 76 45.90 11.92 6.67
N PRO A 77 44.83 11.41 7.31
CA PRO A 77 43.43 11.55 6.94
C PRO A 77 42.59 12.40 7.92
N TYR A 78 43.20 12.93 8.98
CA TYR A 78 42.49 13.57 10.08
C TYR A 78 42.13 15.02 9.78
N PHE A 79 42.29 15.51 8.55
CA PHE A 79 41.97 16.87 8.13
C PHE A 79 40.78 16.86 7.17
N HIS A 80 39.67 17.50 7.55
CA HIS A 80 38.47 17.55 6.73
C HIS A 80 38.51 18.76 5.78
N LYS A 81 38.66 18.49 4.47
CA LYS A 81 38.87 19.54 3.45
C LYS A 81 37.75 20.58 3.40
N PHE A 82 36.49 20.17 3.62
CA PHE A 82 35.34 21.07 3.56
C PHE A 82 35.14 21.89 4.85
N LEU A 83 35.42 21.31 6.01
CA LEU A 83 35.21 22.00 7.30
C LEU A 83 36.45 22.82 7.72
N GLY A 84 37.58 22.65 7.01
CA GLY A 84 38.82 23.37 7.29
C GLY A 84 39.47 23.02 8.62
N ILE A 85 39.02 21.94 9.27
CA ILE A 85 39.42 21.57 10.64
C ILE A 85 39.88 20.12 10.74
N PRO A 86 40.83 19.80 11.65
CA PRO A 86 41.18 18.42 11.95
C PRO A 86 40.03 17.69 12.65
N LEU A 87 39.51 16.64 12.02
CA LEU A 87 38.49 15.75 12.55
C LEU A 87 39.05 14.33 12.65
N ARG A 88 39.08 13.76 13.86
CA ARG A 88 39.45 12.35 14.01
C ARG A 88 38.41 11.41 13.41
N TYR A 89 37.14 11.76 13.57
CA TYR A 89 36.00 10.91 13.17
C TYR A 89 34.95 11.73 12.39
N PRO A 90 35.26 12.21 11.17
CA PRO A 90 34.40 13.15 10.44
C PRO A 90 32.99 12.61 10.18
N LEU A 91 32.87 11.35 9.75
CA LEU A 91 31.58 10.70 9.52
C LEU A 91 30.84 10.34 10.83
N ALA A 92 31.52 10.26 11.97
CA ALA A 92 30.84 10.08 13.26
C ALA A 92 30.17 11.38 13.73
N ILE A 93 30.79 12.53 13.43
CA ILE A 93 30.19 13.85 13.65
C ILE A 93 29.03 14.07 12.68
N GLY A 94 29.17 13.66 11.42
CA GLY A 94 28.06 13.62 10.47
C GLY A 94 26.92 12.71 10.95
N GLY A 95 27.26 11.51 11.45
CA GLY A 95 26.30 10.59 12.06
C GLY A 95 25.59 11.18 13.28
N LEU A 96 26.29 11.94 14.12
CA LEU A 96 25.68 12.67 15.23
C LEU A 96 24.68 13.72 14.75
N ALA A 97 25.04 14.50 13.72
CA ALA A 97 24.13 15.49 13.14
C ALA A 97 22.89 14.83 12.54
N ILE A 98 23.07 13.76 11.75
CA ILE A 98 21.97 12.99 11.16
C ILE A 98 21.10 12.36 12.24
N GLY A 99 21.70 11.76 13.27
CA GLY A 99 20.97 11.16 14.39
C GLY A 99 20.20 12.20 15.21
N THR A 100 20.73 13.42 15.34
CA THR A 100 20.02 14.52 16.02
C THR A 100 18.81 14.98 15.20
N VAL A 101 18.96 15.14 13.89
CA VAL A 101 17.83 15.43 12.97
C VAL A 101 16.82 14.29 13.00
N GLY A 102 17.29 13.04 13.00
CA GLY A 102 16.48 11.85 13.17
C GLY A 102 15.66 11.93 14.45
N LEU A 103 16.28 12.19 15.60
CA LEU A 103 15.62 12.24 16.90
C LEU A 103 14.51 13.30 16.97
N PHE A 104 14.82 14.55 16.63
CA PHE A 104 13.81 15.62 16.70
C PHE A 104 12.75 15.47 15.62
N GLY A 105 13.14 14.98 14.44
CA GLY A 105 12.22 14.65 13.38
C GLY A 105 11.28 13.51 13.74
N ASP A 106 11.76 12.50 14.46
CA ASP A 106 10.98 11.37 14.95
C ASP A 106 9.93 11.81 15.98
N ILE A 107 10.33 12.67 16.93
CA ILE A 107 9.40 13.31 17.87
C ILE A 107 8.32 14.11 17.13
N ALA A 108 8.72 14.93 16.16
CA ALA A 108 7.79 15.73 15.36
C ALA A 108 6.88 14.86 14.49
N TRP A 109 7.42 13.79 13.93
CA TRP A 109 6.70 12.83 13.09
C TRP A 109 5.64 12.09 13.89
N HIS A 110 5.98 11.58 15.07
CA HIS A 110 5.01 10.97 15.96
C HIS A 110 3.94 11.96 16.43
N ALA A 111 4.31 13.22 16.67
CA ALA A 111 3.33 14.25 17.00
C ALA A 111 2.37 14.57 15.84
N ALA A 112 2.83 14.49 14.59
CA ALA A 112 2.05 14.84 13.41
C ALA A 112 1.25 13.66 12.80
N PHE A 113 1.81 12.44 12.81
CA PHE A 113 1.30 11.28 12.08
C PHE A 113 0.96 10.09 12.98
N GLY A 114 1.26 10.18 14.28
CA GLY A 114 1.04 9.10 15.24
C GLY A 114 2.11 8.01 15.21
N ALA A 115 1.81 6.89 15.87
CA ALA A 115 2.72 5.77 16.09
C ALA A 115 2.64 4.72 14.95
N GLU A 116 3.79 4.27 14.43
CA GLU A 116 3.82 3.21 13.41
C GLU A 116 3.53 1.81 13.98
N THR A 117 3.06 0.90 13.12
CA THR A 117 2.81 -0.51 13.46
C THR A 117 3.50 -1.45 12.46
N GLY A 118 3.79 -2.69 12.88
CA GLY A 118 4.45 -3.69 12.04
C GLY A 118 5.84 -3.25 11.53
N VAL A 119 6.15 -3.57 10.27
CA VAL A 119 7.43 -3.23 9.61
C VAL A 119 7.68 -1.72 9.55
N ALA A 120 6.62 -0.90 9.46
CA ALA A 120 6.73 0.55 9.42
C ALA A 120 7.48 1.14 10.63
N ARG A 121 7.45 0.47 11.79
CA ARG A 121 8.24 0.84 12.97
C ARG A 121 9.75 0.89 12.73
N VAL A 122 10.27 0.13 11.77
CA VAL A 122 11.71 0.13 11.45
C VAL A 122 12.00 1.04 10.26
N ILE A 123 11.11 1.11 9.28
CA ILE A 123 11.36 1.81 8.00
C ILE A 123 10.82 3.25 7.97
N ALA A 124 10.27 3.76 9.07
CA ALA A 124 9.84 5.14 9.15
C ALA A 124 11.01 6.09 8.83
N PRO A 125 10.77 7.22 8.13
CA PRO A 125 11.84 8.07 7.62
C PRO A 125 12.85 8.51 8.69
N PHE A 126 12.37 8.88 9.88
CA PHE A 126 13.23 9.36 10.96
C PHE A 126 13.93 8.25 11.73
N HIS A 127 13.33 7.06 11.85
CA HIS A 127 14.05 5.85 12.29
C HIS A 127 15.22 5.52 11.35
N LEU A 128 15.04 5.63 10.03
CA LEU A 128 16.14 5.43 9.08
C LEU A 128 17.28 6.44 9.28
N LEU A 129 16.96 7.70 9.61
CA LEU A 129 17.97 8.70 9.99
C LEU A 129 18.66 8.34 11.31
N LEU A 130 17.91 7.88 12.32
CA LEU A 130 18.48 7.42 13.59
C LEU A 130 19.44 6.25 13.39
N PHE A 131 19.06 5.24 12.59
CA PHE A 131 19.93 4.12 12.25
C PHE A 131 21.14 4.54 11.43
N ALA A 132 20.98 5.44 10.46
CA ALA A 132 22.10 6.01 9.71
C ALA A 132 23.07 6.79 10.60
N GLY A 133 22.52 7.55 11.56
CA GLY A 133 23.29 8.27 12.57
C GLY A 133 24.07 7.33 13.49
N ALA A 134 23.41 6.31 14.01
CA ALA A 134 24.03 5.25 14.81
C ALA A 134 25.13 4.51 14.03
N ALA A 135 24.84 4.09 12.79
CA ALA A 135 25.84 3.46 11.92
C ALA A 135 27.04 4.38 11.68
N GLY A 136 26.83 5.68 11.49
CA GLY A 136 27.88 6.70 11.37
C GLY A 136 28.76 6.80 12.61
N LEU A 137 28.18 6.77 13.82
CA LEU A 137 28.91 6.79 15.10
C LEU A 137 29.69 5.48 15.33
N VAL A 138 29.02 4.34 15.24
CA VAL A 138 29.55 3.01 15.58
C VAL A 138 30.70 2.59 14.63
N SER A 139 30.71 3.07 13.39
CA SER A 139 31.77 2.83 12.41
C SER A 139 33.05 3.65 12.62
N ALA A 140 33.11 4.51 13.64
CA ALA A 140 34.25 5.40 13.88
C ALA A 140 35.60 4.64 14.06
N PRO A 141 35.70 3.60 14.90
CA PRO A 141 36.94 2.82 15.07
C PRO A 141 37.37 2.12 13.77
N LEU A 142 36.43 1.52 13.03
CA LEU A 142 36.72 0.86 11.75
C LEU A 142 37.40 1.81 10.76
N ARG A 143 36.84 3.01 10.58
CA ARG A 143 37.42 4.02 9.69
C ARG A 143 38.73 4.59 10.21
N SER A 144 38.84 4.80 11.53
CA SER A 144 40.11 5.26 12.12
C SER A 144 41.24 4.29 11.81
N ALA A 145 40.98 3.00 11.97
CA ALA A 145 41.94 1.96 11.63
C ALA A 145 42.22 1.89 10.13
N TRP A 146 41.18 2.04 9.30
CA TRP A 146 41.29 1.98 7.84
C TRP A 146 42.33 2.94 7.29
N TYR A 147 42.29 4.18 7.78
CA TYR A 147 43.15 5.26 7.32
C TYR A 147 44.43 5.44 8.13
N ALA A 148 44.75 4.51 9.03
CA ALA A 148 45.94 4.61 9.87
C ALA A 148 46.85 3.38 9.70
N PRO A 149 47.41 3.15 8.50
CA PRO A 149 48.19 1.94 8.16
C PRO A 149 49.43 1.76 9.04
N GLN A 150 50.02 2.84 9.54
CA GLN A 150 51.14 2.80 10.47
C GLN A 150 50.78 2.19 11.84
N PHE A 151 49.50 2.17 12.21
CA PHE A 151 49.01 1.61 13.48
C PHE A 151 48.24 0.31 13.28
N TYR A 152 47.57 0.17 12.14
CA TYR A 152 46.86 -1.03 11.70
C TYR A 152 47.44 -1.55 10.38
N PRO A 153 48.62 -2.21 10.41
CA PRO A 153 49.23 -2.82 9.23
C PRO A 153 48.32 -3.89 8.61
N SER A 154 48.65 -4.34 7.38
CA SER A 154 47.85 -5.33 6.65
C SER A 154 47.75 -6.69 7.35
N THR A 155 48.69 -7.02 8.23
CA THR A 155 48.69 -8.25 9.06
C THR A 155 48.59 -7.89 10.54
N LEU A 156 47.61 -8.46 11.24
CA LEU A 156 47.29 -8.11 12.62
C LEU A 156 47.03 -9.35 13.47
N SER A 157 47.51 -9.34 14.71
CA SER A 157 47.01 -10.24 15.76
C SER A 157 45.56 -9.91 16.11
N PHE A 158 44.80 -10.88 16.59
CA PHE A 158 43.40 -10.70 17.03
C PHE A 158 43.23 -9.51 17.99
N ARG A 159 44.10 -9.39 19.00
CA ARG A 159 44.06 -8.27 19.97
C ARG A 159 44.18 -6.89 19.31
N ARG A 160 44.99 -6.77 18.25
CA ARG A 160 45.21 -5.49 17.57
C ARG A 160 44.05 -5.14 16.63
N ILE A 161 43.44 -6.12 15.98
CA ILE A 161 42.29 -5.87 15.09
C ILE A 161 40.96 -5.76 15.84
N LEU A 162 40.92 -6.13 17.13
CA LEU A 162 39.68 -6.15 17.91
C LEU A 162 38.87 -4.84 17.87
N PRO A 163 39.44 -3.63 18.05
CA PRO A 163 38.63 -2.41 17.99
C PRO A 163 37.91 -2.18 16.64
N PRO A 164 38.58 -2.22 15.46
CA PRO A 164 37.89 -2.09 14.18
C PRO A 164 37.02 -3.31 13.84
N LEU A 165 37.36 -4.52 14.29
CA LEU A 165 36.54 -5.72 14.07
C LEU A 165 35.23 -5.66 14.86
N LEU A 166 35.28 -5.23 16.12
CA LEU A 166 34.09 -4.98 16.95
C LEU A 166 33.24 -3.88 16.32
N SER A 167 33.86 -2.77 15.88
CA SER A 167 33.14 -1.69 15.18
C SER A 167 32.45 -2.18 13.90
N LEU A 168 33.12 -3.01 13.09
CA LEU A 168 32.53 -3.64 11.90
C LEU A 168 31.30 -4.47 12.29
N ALA A 169 31.44 -5.36 13.27
CA ALA A 169 30.37 -6.24 13.69
C ALA A 169 29.17 -5.47 14.28
N LEU A 170 29.42 -4.40 15.03
CA LEU A 170 28.36 -3.54 15.56
C LEU A 170 27.62 -2.77 14.45
N VAL A 171 28.32 -2.26 13.42
CA VAL A 171 27.66 -1.65 12.25
C VAL A 171 26.84 -2.69 11.49
N THR A 172 27.35 -3.91 11.37
CA THR A 172 26.60 -5.02 10.79
C THR A 172 25.37 -5.38 11.63
N CYS A 173 25.44 -5.29 12.97
CA CYS A 173 24.26 -5.47 13.84
C CYS A 173 23.22 -4.38 13.60
N VAL A 174 23.62 -3.10 13.44
CA VAL A 174 22.69 -2.01 13.09
C VAL A 174 22.01 -2.29 11.75
N ALA A 175 22.78 -2.70 10.73
CA ALA A 175 22.22 -3.08 9.44
C ALA A 175 21.28 -4.30 9.56
N ALA A 176 21.66 -5.33 10.31
CA ALA A 176 20.83 -6.51 10.53
C ALA A 176 19.52 -6.16 11.25
N PHE A 177 19.55 -5.26 12.23
CA PHE A 177 18.38 -4.73 12.93
C PHE A 177 17.47 -3.95 11.99
N MET A 178 18.04 -3.09 11.12
CA MET A 178 17.28 -2.38 10.09
C MET A 178 16.56 -3.31 9.11
N PHE A 179 17.03 -4.54 8.93
CA PHE A 179 16.42 -5.55 8.06
C PHE A 179 15.85 -6.72 8.86
N GLN A 180 15.46 -6.51 10.13
CA GLN A 180 15.09 -7.60 11.02
C GLN A 180 13.97 -8.51 10.49
N TRP A 181 13.01 -7.98 9.72
CA TRP A 181 11.95 -8.79 9.09
C TRP A 181 12.42 -9.72 7.96
N LEU A 182 13.63 -9.49 7.45
CA LEU A 182 14.32 -10.31 6.45
C LEU A 182 15.54 -11.01 7.05
N ASN A 183 15.61 -11.19 8.37
CA ASN A 183 16.72 -11.88 9.00
C ASN A 183 16.39 -13.37 9.24
N ALA A 184 17.34 -14.25 8.94
CA ALA A 184 17.16 -15.69 9.10
C ALA A 184 17.32 -16.17 10.56
N PHE A 185 18.05 -15.43 11.41
CA PHE A 185 18.27 -15.80 12.82
C PHE A 185 17.15 -15.31 13.75
N LEU A 186 16.11 -14.70 13.18
CA LEU A 186 14.97 -14.09 13.87
C LEU A 186 13.68 -14.61 13.23
N ASP A 187 12.71 -15.04 14.04
CA ASP A 187 11.36 -15.33 13.54
C ASP A 187 10.37 -14.24 13.97
N TRP A 188 10.32 -13.15 13.19
CA TRP A 188 9.46 -11.98 13.44
C TRP A 188 8.19 -12.00 12.59
N THR A 189 7.47 -13.13 12.57
CA THR A 189 6.17 -13.26 11.86
C THR A 189 5.11 -13.90 12.74
N PRO A 190 3.94 -13.26 12.99
CA PRO A 190 2.95 -13.79 13.92
C PRO A 190 2.11 -14.99 13.46
N SER A 191 2.35 -15.63 12.30
CA SER A 191 1.34 -16.58 11.82
C SER A 191 1.79 -17.77 10.97
N VAL A 192 2.91 -17.76 10.24
CA VAL A 192 3.31 -18.94 9.43
C VAL A 192 4.81 -18.94 9.16
N THR A 193 5.52 -20.02 9.53
CA THR A 193 6.94 -20.25 9.24
C THR A 193 7.08 -21.51 8.37
N ILE A 194 7.98 -21.52 7.38
CA ILE A 194 8.18 -22.70 6.51
C ILE A 194 8.55 -23.91 7.36
N GLY A 195 7.78 -25.00 7.23
CA GLY A 195 7.93 -26.23 8.01
C GLY A 195 7.11 -26.28 9.32
N ARG A 196 6.46 -25.18 9.70
CA ARG A 196 5.50 -25.07 10.81
C ARG A 196 4.16 -24.48 10.37
N ILE A 197 3.87 -24.56 9.07
CA ILE A 197 2.59 -24.13 8.52
C ILE A 197 1.51 -25.03 9.13
N PRO A 198 0.48 -24.47 9.79
CA PRO A 198 -0.63 -25.27 10.30
C PRO A 198 -1.20 -26.16 9.19
N PRO A 199 -1.58 -27.43 9.45
CA PRO A 199 -2.09 -28.33 8.42
C PRO A 199 -3.25 -27.74 7.60
N GLU A 200 -4.07 -26.91 8.25
CA GLU A 200 -5.19 -26.16 7.67
C GLU A 200 -4.75 -25.13 6.61
N LEU A 201 -3.56 -24.54 6.76
CA LEU A 201 -2.96 -23.55 5.86
C LEU A 201 -1.94 -24.18 4.89
N ALA A 202 -1.45 -25.40 5.17
CA ALA A 202 -0.46 -26.09 4.35
C ALA A 202 -0.97 -26.47 2.95
N GLY A 203 -2.30 -26.55 2.79
CA GLY A 203 -2.97 -26.75 1.51
C GLY A 203 -3.14 -25.48 0.66
N ASP A 204 -3.03 -24.28 1.24
CA ASP A 204 -3.16 -23.02 0.49
C ASP A 204 -1.83 -22.69 -0.22
N ALA A 205 -1.84 -22.79 -1.56
CA ALA A 205 -0.68 -22.51 -2.39
C ALA A 205 -0.16 -21.07 -2.27
N ARG A 206 -1.00 -20.09 -1.94
CA ARG A 206 -0.61 -18.69 -1.74
C ARG A 206 0.11 -18.52 -0.42
N VAL A 207 -0.40 -19.13 0.66
CA VAL A 207 0.26 -19.11 1.96
C VAL A 207 1.60 -19.84 1.86
N ARG A 208 1.61 -21.04 1.27
CA ARG A 208 2.84 -21.79 1.02
C ARG A 208 3.82 -20.97 0.18
N GLY A 209 3.42 -20.46 -0.99
CA GLY A 209 4.30 -19.69 -1.87
C GLY A 209 4.81 -18.39 -1.25
N THR A 210 3.97 -17.65 -0.51
CA THR A 210 4.39 -16.42 0.19
C THR A 210 5.38 -16.74 1.31
N THR A 211 5.13 -17.82 2.06
CA THR A 211 6.02 -18.26 3.13
C THR A 211 7.36 -18.73 2.56
N GLU A 212 7.34 -19.53 1.48
CA GLU A 212 8.52 -20.00 0.73
C GLU A 212 9.37 -18.83 0.20
N PHE A 213 8.72 -17.85 -0.45
CA PHE A 213 9.38 -16.64 -0.94
C PHE A 213 10.00 -15.84 0.22
N ALA A 214 9.25 -15.59 1.29
CA ALA A 214 9.73 -14.85 2.44
C ALA A 214 10.91 -15.56 3.13
N GLY A 215 10.85 -16.88 3.27
CA GLY A 215 11.94 -17.67 3.84
C GLY A 215 13.20 -17.62 2.98
N ALA A 216 13.09 -17.81 1.66
CA ALA A 216 14.23 -17.67 0.76
C ALA A 216 14.84 -16.25 0.81
N ALA A 217 14.00 -15.22 0.81
CA ALA A 217 14.44 -13.83 0.93
C ALA A 217 15.20 -13.56 2.25
N ARG A 218 14.73 -14.11 3.38
CA ARG A 218 15.42 -13.99 4.68
C ARG A 218 16.85 -14.52 4.62
N ILE A 219 17.04 -15.68 4.00
CA ILE A 219 18.35 -16.31 3.86
C ILE A 219 19.27 -15.45 2.99
N LEU A 220 18.82 -15.02 1.82
CA LEU A 220 19.63 -14.25 0.87
C LEU A 220 20.03 -12.89 1.41
N VAL A 221 19.11 -12.16 2.04
CA VAL A 221 19.41 -10.85 2.64
C VAL A 221 20.38 -10.99 3.80
N THR A 222 20.16 -11.96 4.70
CA THR A 222 21.08 -12.24 5.81
C THR A 222 22.48 -12.62 5.29
N ASN A 223 22.55 -13.41 4.22
CA ASN A 223 23.80 -13.81 3.59
C ASN A 223 24.61 -12.59 3.12
N LEU A 224 23.95 -11.65 2.44
CA LEU A 224 24.59 -10.41 1.98
C LEU A 224 25.04 -9.53 3.14
N ILE A 225 24.22 -9.40 4.19
CA ILE A 225 24.53 -8.61 5.40
C ILE A 225 25.76 -9.15 6.11
N LEU A 226 25.98 -10.48 6.13
CA LEU A 226 27.15 -11.10 6.74
C LEU A 226 28.40 -11.03 5.85
N LEU A 227 28.28 -11.31 4.54
CA LEU A 227 29.41 -11.42 3.63
C LEU A 227 29.96 -10.07 3.16
N ALA A 228 29.11 -9.08 2.88
CA ALA A 228 29.55 -7.76 2.42
C ALA A 228 30.58 -7.10 3.37
N PRO A 229 30.34 -7.02 4.69
CA PRO A 229 31.32 -6.47 5.63
C PRO A 229 32.57 -7.35 5.77
N LEU A 230 32.44 -8.68 5.68
CA LEU A 230 33.58 -9.60 5.68
C LEU A 230 34.50 -9.33 4.47
N PHE A 231 33.93 -9.20 3.28
CA PHE A 231 34.71 -8.90 2.08
C PHE A 231 35.32 -7.50 2.13
N LEU A 232 34.60 -6.52 2.69
CA LEU A 232 35.15 -5.19 2.92
C LEU A 232 36.42 -5.27 3.77
N VAL A 233 36.38 -5.91 4.94
CA VAL A 233 37.54 -5.94 5.86
C VAL A 233 38.70 -6.76 5.27
N MET A 234 38.42 -7.83 4.53
CA MET A 234 39.44 -8.64 3.85
C MET A 234 40.25 -7.81 2.83
N ARG A 235 39.62 -6.85 2.13
CA ARG A 235 40.32 -5.97 1.16
C ARG A 235 41.46 -5.17 1.80
N ARG A 236 41.36 -4.89 3.10
CA ARG A 236 42.30 -4.03 3.82
C ARG A 236 43.23 -4.79 4.74
N TRP A 237 42.77 -5.90 5.33
CA TRP A 237 43.50 -6.67 6.31
C TRP A 237 43.41 -8.17 6.00
N ARG A 238 44.52 -8.86 6.19
CA ARG A 238 44.50 -10.31 6.36
C ARG A 238 43.95 -10.61 7.75
N LEU A 239 42.68 -10.99 7.80
CA LEU A 239 42.01 -11.31 9.06
C LEU A 239 42.75 -12.47 9.76
N PRO A 240 43.03 -12.35 11.08
CA PRO A 240 43.47 -13.48 11.87
C PRO A 240 42.34 -14.50 12.02
N PHE A 241 42.69 -15.78 12.21
CA PHE A 241 41.72 -16.83 12.50
C PHE A 241 40.81 -16.43 13.68
N GLY A 242 39.51 -16.66 13.53
CA GLY A 242 38.45 -16.21 14.44
C GLY A 242 37.83 -14.86 14.05
N GLY A 243 38.36 -14.14 13.08
CA GLY A 243 37.85 -12.83 12.66
C GLY A 243 36.47 -12.91 12.00
N ALA A 244 36.28 -13.84 11.06
CA ALA A 244 34.99 -14.07 10.42
C ALA A 244 33.99 -14.69 11.40
N THR A 245 34.45 -15.65 12.22
CA THR A 245 33.64 -16.25 13.29
C THR A 245 33.09 -15.21 14.26
N PHE A 246 33.92 -14.29 14.72
CA PHE A 246 33.51 -13.23 15.64
C PHE A 246 32.38 -12.36 15.05
N LEU A 247 32.53 -11.96 13.78
CA LEU A 247 31.51 -11.16 13.07
C LEU A 247 30.19 -11.92 12.95
N PHE A 248 30.23 -13.16 12.47
CA PHE A 248 29.03 -13.95 12.19
C PHE A 248 28.27 -14.32 13.46
N VAL A 249 29.00 -14.74 14.50
CA VAL A 249 28.41 -15.14 15.79
C VAL A 249 27.83 -13.92 16.50
N LEU A 250 28.52 -12.77 16.54
CA LEU A 250 28.00 -11.59 17.22
C LEU A 250 26.68 -11.11 16.59
N VAL A 251 26.62 -11.03 15.26
CA VAL A 251 25.44 -10.55 14.53
C VAL A 251 24.28 -11.54 14.69
N SER A 252 24.51 -12.83 14.45
CA SER A 252 23.45 -13.84 14.58
C SER A 252 22.94 -13.99 16.02
N PHE A 253 23.83 -13.89 17.02
CA PHE A 253 23.46 -13.90 18.43
C PHE A 253 22.59 -12.68 18.79
N ALA A 254 22.99 -11.48 18.38
CA ALA A 254 22.22 -10.27 18.62
C ALA A 254 20.83 -10.34 17.98
N MET A 255 20.74 -10.80 16.72
CA MET A 255 19.47 -10.99 16.03
C MET A 255 18.58 -12.01 16.72
N SER A 256 19.14 -13.16 17.12
CA SER A 256 18.37 -14.21 17.82
C SER A 256 17.88 -13.76 19.20
N ALA A 257 18.61 -12.87 19.87
CA ALA A 257 18.21 -12.33 21.16
C ALA A 257 16.91 -11.51 21.10
N LEU A 258 16.55 -10.92 19.96
CA LEU A 258 15.34 -10.10 19.81
C LEU A 258 14.04 -10.87 20.06
N THR A 259 14.02 -12.18 19.77
CA THR A 259 12.89 -13.08 20.10
C THR A 259 13.30 -14.08 21.17
N SER A 260 14.03 -13.63 22.19
CA SER A 260 14.39 -14.45 23.37
C SER A 260 15.07 -15.79 23.01
N PHE A 261 15.82 -15.81 21.90
CA PHE A 261 16.49 -17.00 21.36
C PHE A 261 15.58 -18.14 20.89
N ASP A 262 14.40 -17.83 20.36
CA ASP A 262 13.51 -18.82 19.71
C ASP A 262 14.22 -19.68 18.66
N LEU A 263 15.16 -19.07 17.91
CA LEU A 263 16.05 -19.74 16.95
C LEU A 263 17.52 -19.82 17.44
N GLY A 264 17.78 -19.82 18.76
CA GLY A 264 19.12 -19.74 19.34
C GLY A 264 20.13 -20.79 18.87
N ALA A 265 19.71 -22.05 18.69
CA ALA A 265 20.58 -23.11 18.15
C ALA A 265 21.06 -22.82 16.72
N SER A 266 20.36 -21.99 15.94
CA SER A 266 20.78 -21.63 14.57
C SER A 266 22.04 -20.77 14.56
N VAL A 267 22.40 -20.11 15.68
CA VAL A 267 23.68 -19.40 15.86
C VAL A 267 24.88 -20.36 15.70
N VAL A 268 24.70 -21.65 15.96
CA VAL A 268 25.73 -22.67 15.69
C VAL A 268 26.06 -22.75 14.20
N ALA A 269 25.10 -22.52 13.30
CA ALA A 269 25.38 -22.44 11.87
C ALA A 269 26.33 -21.27 11.56
N ALA A 270 26.11 -20.11 12.17
CA ALA A 270 26.96 -18.94 12.03
C ALA A 270 28.38 -19.19 12.56
N LEU A 271 28.51 -19.93 13.67
CA LEU A 271 29.80 -20.41 14.19
C LEU A 271 30.51 -21.32 13.17
N VAL A 272 29.82 -22.34 12.64
CA VAL A 272 30.41 -23.29 11.67
C VAL A 272 30.81 -22.56 10.38
N GLY A 273 29.93 -21.74 9.82
CA GLY A 273 30.22 -20.94 8.62
C GLY A 273 31.38 -19.97 8.83
N GLY A 274 31.45 -19.33 10.00
CA GLY A 274 32.56 -18.46 10.38
C GLY A 274 33.90 -19.18 10.50
N LEU A 275 33.93 -20.37 11.13
CA LEU A 275 35.14 -21.18 11.26
C LEU A 275 35.65 -21.66 9.91
N VAL A 276 34.74 -22.04 9.01
CA VAL A 276 35.09 -22.39 7.62
C VAL A 276 35.65 -21.18 6.86
N ALA A 277 35.03 -20.01 7.00
CA ALA A 277 35.55 -18.79 6.41
C ALA A 277 36.96 -18.48 6.94
N ASP A 278 37.18 -18.56 8.24
CA ASP A 278 38.49 -18.33 8.87
C ASP A 278 39.55 -19.34 8.38
N ALA A 279 39.19 -20.62 8.27
CA ALA A 279 40.09 -21.66 7.74
C ALA A 279 40.46 -21.40 6.27
N LEU A 280 39.49 -21.03 5.43
CA LEU A 280 39.73 -20.69 4.02
C LEU A 280 40.56 -19.40 3.87
N ILE A 281 40.31 -18.39 4.70
CA ILE A 281 41.08 -17.14 4.71
C ILE A 281 42.53 -17.43 5.13
N ASP A 282 42.76 -18.28 6.12
CA ASP A 282 44.14 -18.60 6.53
C ASP A 282 44.88 -19.49 5.52
N ALA A 283 44.19 -20.47 4.93
CA ALA A 283 44.76 -21.40 3.96
C ALA A 283 45.04 -20.72 2.60
N LEU A 284 44.06 -20.01 2.05
CA LEU A 284 44.14 -19.42 0.71
C LEU A 284 44.77 -18.02 0.71
N ARG A 285 44.81 -17.38 1.89
CA ARG A 285 45.41 -16.05 2.12
C ARG A 285 44.94 -15.01 1.09
N PRO A 286 43.64 -14.85 0.88
CA PRO A 286 43.10 -14.01 -0.20
C PRO A 286 43.59 -12.56 -0.10
N ASP A 287 44.08 -11.99 -1.21
CA ASP A 287 44.38 -10.55 -1.38
C ASP A 287 43.94 -10.07 -2.78
N ALA A 288 44.15 -8.79 -3.10
CA ALA A 288 43.76 -8.23 -4.40
C ALA A 288 44.44 -8.91 -5.60
N ALA A 289 45.58 -9.57 -5.41
CA ALA A 289 46.26 -10.35 -6.45
C ALA A 289 45.76 -11.81 -6.51
N ARG A 290 45.27 -12.35 -5.38
CA ARG A 290 44.77 -13.72 -5.22
C ARG A 290 43.25 -13.76 -5.17
N THR A 291 42.63 -13.31 -6.26
CA THR A 291 41.17 -13.20 -6.41
C THR A 291 40.46 -14.56 -6.37
N THR A 292 41.13 -15.65 -6.75
CA THR A 292 40.59 -17.01 -6.64
C THR A 292 40.32 -17.41 -5.19
N GLY A 293 41.20 -17.03 -4.25
CA GLY A 293 41.00 -17.25 -2.82
C GLY A 293 39.76 -16.53 -2.28
N TYR A 294 39.53 -15.29 -2.73
CA TYR A 294 38.31 -14.54 -2.38
C TYR A 294 37.05 -15.24 -2.85
N ARG A 295 37.05 -15.69 -4.11
CA ARG A 295 35.91 -16.40 -4.72
C ARG A 295 35.64 -17.73 -4.03
N ALA A 296 36.68 -18.45 -3.61
CA ALA A 296 36.54 -19.68 -2.84
C ALA A 296 35.91 -19.41 -1.46
N VAL A 297 36.39 -18.41 -0.71
CA VAL A 297 35.75 -17.99 0.55
C VAL A 297 34.28 -17.61 0.30
N ALA A 298 34.00 -16.86 -0.77
CA ALA A 298 32.67 -16.36 -1.08
C ALA A 298 31.66 -17.44 -1.52
N ALA A 299 32.13 -18.50 -2.18
CA ALA A 299 31.28 -19.61 -2.62
C ALA A 299 31.11 -20.68 -1.53
N VAL A 300 32.18 -21.05 -0.83
CA VAL A 300 32.15 -22.17 0.13
C VAL A 300 31.53 -21.76 1.47
N THR A 301 31.78 -20.54 1.95
CA THR A 301 31.25 -20.07 3.24
C THR A 301 29.71 -20.15 3.30
N PRO A 302 28.95 -19.63 2.31
CA PRO A 302 27.49 -19.71 2.33
C PRO A 302 26.98 -21.14 2.21
N LEU A 303 27.63 -21.98 1.38
CA LEU A 303 27.24 -23.39 1.25
C LEU A 303 27.26 -24.09 2.60
N VAL A 304 28.35 -23.96 3.37
CA VAL A 304 28.46 -24.62 4.67
C VAL A 304 27.56 -23.96 5.71
N LEU A 305 27.52 -22.62 5.75
CA LEU A 305 26.67 -21.87 6.68
C LEU A 305 25.20 -22.29 6.55
N TRP A 306 24.64 -22.19 5.35
CA TRP A 306 23.22 -22.43 5.12
C TRP A 306 22.86 -23.91 5.16
N THR A 307 23.75 -24.79 4.70
CA THR A 307 23.55 -26.25 4.91
C THR A 307 23.47 -26.56 6.41
N SER A 308 24.39 -26.03 7.22
CA SER A 308 24.36 -26.23 8.67
C SER A 308 23.09 -25.65 9.29
N TYR A 309 22.65 -24.48 8.83
CA TYR A 309 21.41 -23.84 9.27
C TYR A 309 20.18 -24.71 8.98
N PHE A 310 20.04 -25.24 7.76
CA PHE A 310 18.92 -26.12 7.41
C PHE A 310 18.96 -27.47 8.14
N LEU A 311 20.15 -28.05 8.35
CA LEU A 311 20.29 -29.25 9.17
C LEU A 311 19.83 -28.99 10.61
N ILE A 312 20.15 -27.83 11.18
CA ILE A 312 19.66 -27.43 12.51
C ILE A 312 18.13 -27.24 12.49
N LEU A 313 17.56 -26.60 11.46
CA LEU A 313 16.09 -26.51 11.32
C LEU A 313 15.41 -27.88 11.28
N ILE A 314 15.98 -28.83 10.56
CA ILE A 314 15.45 -30.20 10.43
C ILE A 314 15.56 -30.95 11.76
N PHE A 315 16.75 -31.01 12.36
CA PHE A 315 17.03 -31.91 13.48
C PHE A 315 16.73 -31.31 14.86
N VAL A 316 16.92 -30.00 15.04
CA VAL A 316 16.70 -29.32 16.31
C VAL A 316 15.28 -28.76 16.39
N TYR A 317 14.86 -28.03 15.35
CA TYR A 317 13.57 -27.33 15.35
C TYR A 317 12.40 -28.11 14.76
N ARG A 318 12.68 -29.31 14.21
CA ARG A 318 11.69 -30.19 13.57
C ARG A 318 10.86 -29.46 12.50
N SER A 319 11.50 -28.56 11.76
CA SER A 319 10.87 -27.70 10.76
C SER A 319 11.50 -27.92 9.37
N PRO A 320 11.29 -29.09 8.75
CA PRO A 320 11.91 -29.40 7.47
C PRO A 320 11.31 -28.53 6.35
N TRP A 321 12.17 -27.92 5.55
CA TRP A 321 11.78 -27.27 4.31
C TRP A 321 11.75 -28.31 3.18
N PRO A 322 10.94 -28.11 2.12
CA PRO A 322 11.03 -28.92 0.91
C PRO A 322 12.47 -29.02 0.41
N PHE A 323 12.90 -30.23 0.01
CA PHE A 323 14.30 -30.51 -0.34
C PHE A 323 14.83 -29.55 -1.41
N ASP A 324 14.07 -29.39 -2.50
CA ASP A 324 14.45 -28.53 -3.62
C ASP A 324 14.54 -27.05 -3.21
N LEU A 325 13.71 -26.62 -2.26
CA LEU A 325 13.68 -25.23 -1.79
C LEU A 325 14.92 -24.91 -0.96
N TRP A 326 15.28 -25.74 0.03
CA TRP A 326 16.44 -25.45 0.86
C TRP A 326 17.75 -25.68 0.10
N LEU A 327 17.82 -26.67 -0.79
CA LEU A 327 18.95 -26.86 -1.70
C LEU A 327 19.11 -25.67 -2.64
N GLY A 328 18.04 -25.27 -3.32
CA GLY A 328 18.04 -24.12 -4.23
C GLY A 328 18.41 -22.81 -3.54
N THR A 329 17.88 -22.57 -2.33
CA THR A 329 18.20 -21.38 -1.53
C THR A 329 19.67 -21.36 -1.11
N THR A 330 20.22 -22.52 -0.70
CA THR A 330 21.64 -22.66 -0.33
C THR A 330 22.57 -22.38 -1.50
N LEU A 331 22.24 -22.92 -2.68
CA LEU A 331 23.00 -22.65 -3.92
C LEU A 331 22.91 -21.18 -4.33
N LEU A 332 21.73 -20.57 -4.23
CA LEU A 332 21.53 -19.16 -4.55
C LEU A 332 22.29 -18.24 -3.57
N ALA A 333 22.38 -18.61 -2.30
CA ALA A 333 23.23 -17.91 -1.32
C ALA A 333 24.73 -18.00 -1.68
N ALA A 334 25.19 -19.15 -2.18
CA ALA A 334 26.56 -19.31 -2.66
C ALA A 334 26.84 -18.51 -3.94
N ILE A 335 25.90 -18.52 -4.90
CA ILE A 335 25.98 -17.73 -6.14
C ILE A 335 25.99 -16.23 -5.81
N SER A 336 25.10 -15.76 -4.94
CA SER A 336 25.07 -14.35 -4.54
C SER A 336 26.35 -13.91 -3.81
N GLY A 337 26.91 -14.77 -2.94
CA GLY A 337 28.21 -14.54 -2.33
C GLY A 337 29.33 -14.45 -3.37
N LEU A 338 29.36 -15.38 -4.32
CA LEU A 338 30.32 -15.39 -5.43
C LEU A 338 30.20 -14.12 -6.27
N LEU A 339 28.99 -13.73 -6.70
CA LEU A 339 28.75 -12.50 -7.47
C LEU A 339 29.19 -11.24 -6.70
N LEU A 340 28.89 -11.17 -5.40
CA LEU A 340 29.33 -10.09 -4.53
C LEU A 340 30.86 -9.99 -4.47
N SER A 341 31.59 -11.11 -4.55
CA SER A 341 33.05 -11.11 -4.59
C SER A 341 33.63 -10.41 -5.83
N TYR A 342 32.95 -10.49 -6.99
CA TYR A 342 33.35 -9.78 -8.21
C TYR A 342 33.14 -8.26 -8.10
N ILE A 343 32.16 -7.83 -7.30
CA ILE A 343 31.94 -6.41 -6.99
C ILE A 343 32.98 -5.93 -5.98
N ALA A 344 33.28 -6.74 -4.96
CA ALA A 344 34.23 -6.39 -3.92
C ALA A 344 35.67 -6.26 -4.46
N ILE A 345 36.09 -7.19 -5.33
CA ILE A 345 37.39 -7.17 -6.00
C ILE A 345 37.19 -7.46 -7.49
N PRO A 346 37.07 -6.40 -8.33
CA PRO A 346 36.90 -6.57 -9.76
C PRO A 346 38.15 -7.21 -10.40
N PRO A 347 38.00 -7.90 -11.55
CA PRO A 347 39.14 -8.42 -12.31
C PRO A 347 40.12 -7.30 -12.65
N ALA A 348 41.42 -7.63 -12.74
CA ALA A 348 42.42 -6.70 -13.26
C ALA A 348 42.03 -6.24 -14.67
N LEU A 349 42.10 -4.93 -14.93
CA LEU A 349 41.91 -4.40 -16.29
C LEU A 349 43.03 -4.95 -17.18
N PRO A 350 42.73 -5.44 -18.39
CA PRO A 350 43.77 -5.80 -19.35
C PRO A 350 44.63 -4.57 -19.65
N GLU A 351 45.95 -4.68 -19.54
CA GLU A 351 46.86 -3.62 -19.97
C GLU A 351 46.64 -3.36 -21.47
N SER A 352 46.31 -2.13 -21.84
CA SER A 352 46.23 -1.74 -23.25
C SER A 352 47.62 -1.75 -23.86
N VAL A 353 47.76 -2.35 -25.05
CA VAL A 353 49.01 -2.52 -25.81
C VAL A 353 49.79 -1.21 -26.05
N SER A 354 49.18 -0.03 -25.81
CA SER A 354 49.82 1.28 -25.92
C SER A 354 50.74 1.68 -24.75
N GLU A 355 50.69 1.02 -23.58
CA GLU A 355 51.58 1.36 -22.44
C GLU A 355 52.85 0.50 -22.37
N ALA A 356 52.90 -0.63 -23.08
CA ALA A 356 54.04 -1.56 -23.04
C ALA A 356 55.24 -1.14 -23.94
N GLN A 357 55.11 -0.07 -24.73
CA GLN A 357 56.16 0.40 -25.66
C GLN A 357 56.44 1.90 -25.53
N MET A 358 56.95 2.34 -24.37
CA MET A 358 57.82 3.50 -24.33
C MET A 358 59.03 3.20 -23.42
N PRO A 359 60.27 3.18 -23.95
CA PRO A 359 61.45 3.01 -23.11
C PRO A 359 61.61 4.26 -22.23
N MET A 360 61.61 4.05 -20.91
CA MET A 360 61.94 5.10 -19.93
C MET A 360 63.30 5.71 -20.26
N ARG A 361 63.31 6.98 -20.64
CA ARG A 361 64.50 7.83 -20.48
C ARG A 361 64.42 8.49 -19.11
N ASP A 362 65.36 8.09 -18.27
CA ASP A 362 65.77 8.76 -17.04
C ASP A 362 65.69 10.27 -17.14
N HIS A 363 65.12 10.94 -16.14
CA HIS A 363 65.61 12.24 -15.65
C HIS A 363 65.17 12.45 -14.19
N ALA A 364 66.06 12.10 -13.27
CA ALA A 364 66.10 12.65 -11.92
C ALA A 364 67.50 13.23 -11.67
N ARG A 365 67.61 14.56 -11.74
CA ARG A 365 68.64 15.46 -11.16
C ARG A 365 68.50 16.80 -11.89
N ALA A 366 68.67 17.99 -11.32
CA ALA A 366 68.72 18.51 -9.97
C ALA A 366 68.66 20.06 -10.14
N LEU A 367 68.22 20.75 -9.09
CA LEU A 367 68.64 22.12 -8.72
C LEU A 367 68.38 23.33 -9.65
N ARG A 368 67.60 24.26 -9.07
CA ARG A 368 67.88 25.71 -8.88
C ARG A 368 67.67 26.72 -10.02
N VAL A 369 66.84 27.71 -9.65
CA VAL A 369 67.03 29.17 -9.76
C VAL A 369 66.70 29.86 -11.09
N GLY A 370 65.96 30.98 -10.96
CA GLY A 370 66.04 32.17 -11.83
C GLY A 370 64.97 32.19 -12.91
N ALA A 371 63.88 32.96 -12.77
CA ALA A 371 63.79 34.41 -12.98
C ALA A 371 63.64 34.83 -14.45
N MET A 372 62.48 35.44 -14.70
CA MET A 372 62.19 36.57 -15.61
C MET A 372 62.05 36.37 -17.12
N SER A 373 60.96 36.99 -17.61
CA SER A 373 60.75 37.71 -18.89
C SER A 373 60.94 36.92 -20.19
N GLY A 374 60.12 37.08 -21.22
CA GLY A 374 59.06 38.03 -21.49
C GLY A 374 58.65 37.91 -22.97
N GLN A 375 57.46 38.45 -23.25
CA GLN A 375 57.02 39.10 -24.49
C GLN A 375 57.11 38.41 -25.87
N GLY A 376 55.93 38.44 -26.53
CA GLY A 376 55.76 38.81 -27.94
C GLY A 376 55.86 37.66 -28.95
N ALA A 377 55.16 37.67 -30.08
CA ALA A 377 54.04 38.42 -30.63
C ALA A 377 53.82 37.81 -32.04
N MET A 378 52.55 37.79 -32.50
CA MET A 378 52.09 38.04 -33.87
C MET A 378 52.65 37.20 -35.05
N ASP A 379 51.97 36.89 -36.16
CA ASP A 379 50.61 37.08 -36.70
C ASP A 379 50.63 36.46 -38.14
N LEU A 380 49.45 36.33 -38.76
CA LEU A 380 49.14 36.18 -40.19
C LEU A 380 49.31 34.78 -40.82
N GLY A 381 48.39 34.23 -41.61
CA GLY A 381 47.13 34.71 -42.19
C GLY A 381 46.76 33.86 -43.42
N GLY A 382 45.48 33.87 -43.84
CA GLY A 382 45.05 33.52 -45.20
C GLY A 382 44.14 32.28 -45.37
N GLY A 383 42.86 32.52 -45.72
CA GLY A 383 41.86 31.52 -46.17
C GLY A 383 42.06 31.04 -47.61
N GLY A 384 41.22 30.19 -48.22
CA GLY A 384 39.92 29.65 -47.81
C GLY A 384 39.44 28.53 -48.77
N ASP A 385 38.12 28.38 -48.81
CA ASP A 385 37.24 27.55 -49.67
C ASP A 385 36.73 26.19 -49.18
N MET A 386 35.40 26.09 -49.24
CA MET A 386 34.49 25.09 -48.65
C MET A 386 34.12 23.99 -49.65
N ALA A 387 34.00 22.75 -49.15
CA ALA A 387 32.81 21.90 -49.36
C ALA A 387 32.92 20.59 -48.54
N THR A 388 32.20 20.50 -47.42
CA THR A 388 31.28 19.40 -47.03
C THR A 388 30.82 19.66 -45.59
N GLN A 389 29.51 19.58 -45.38
CA GLN A 389 28.85 19.92 -44.11
C GLN A 389 29.12 18.86 -43.03
N GLU A 390 29.85 19.23 -41.99
CA GLU A 390 29.74 18.65 -40.64
C GLU A 390 28.77 19.49 -39.80
N PRO A 391 27.89 18.84 -39.02
CA PRO A 391 27.55 19.38 -37.70
C PRO A 391 27.38 18.20 -36.69
N VAL A 392 27.80 18.20 -35.41
CA VAL A 392 28.04 19.25 -34.40
C VAL A 392 28.96 18.66 -33.31
N PRO A 393 29.89 19.40 -32.71
CA PRO A 393 30.64 18.95 -31.53
C PRO A 393 29.74 18.91 -30.28
N GLU A 394 29.72 17.76 -29.61
CA GLU A 394 29.12 17.61 -28.27
C GLU A 394 29.71 18.63 -27.29
N LYS A 395 28.87 19.53 -26.77
CA LYS A 395 29.19 20.37 -25.62
C LYS A 395 29.34 19.50 -24.38
N ARG A 396 30.58 19.11 -24.04
CA ARG A 396 30.93 18.61 -22.70
C ARG A 396 30.76 19.72 -21.68
N ILE A 397 29.69 19.67 -20.91
CA ILE A 397 29.52 20.52 -19.72
C ILE A 397 30.51 20.03 -18.65
N SER A 398 31.48 20.87 -18.31
CA SER A 398 32.44 20.56 -17.24
C SER A 398 31.75 20.55 -15.87
N ARG A 399 32.13 19.61 -15.00
CA ARG A 399 31.64 19.45 -13.60
C ARG A 399 31.78 20.71 -12.73
N ARG A 400 32.50 21.74 -13.17
CA ARG A 400 32.62 23.03 -12.47
C ARG A 400 31.51 24.04 -12.79
N GLY A 401 30.74 23.86 -13.86
CA GLY A 401 29.59 24.72 -14.20
C GLY A 401 28.27 24.30 -13.55
N PHE A 402 28.18 23.06 -13.05
CA PHE A 402 26.97 22.55 -12.38
C PHE A 402 26.91 22.92 -10.89
N LEU A 403 28.06 23.23 -10.26
CA LEU A 403 28.15 23.50 -8.82
C LEU A 403 28.09 24.98 -8.43
N THR A 404 28.07 25.90 -9.39
CA THR A 404 27.97 27.35 -9.12
C THR A 404 26.53 27.87 -9.10
N GLY A 405 25.53 27.07 -9.47
CA GLY A 405 24.10 27.45 -9.42
C GLY A 405 23.34 27.05 -8.15
N LEU A 406 23.93 26.19 -7.30
CA LEU A 406 23.29 25.66 -6.07
C LEU A 406 23.88 26.24 -4.78
N GLY A 407 24.90 27.12 -4.90
CA GLY A 407 25.69 27.61 -3.77
C GLY A 407 25.27 28.94 -3.16
N ILE A 408 24.19 29.57 -3.63
CA ILE A 408 23.71 30.86 -3.10
C ILE A 408 22.23 30.69 -2.73
N GLY A 409 21.95 30.26 -1.50
CA GLY A 409 20.57 30.13 -1.00
C GLY A 409 20.39 29.43 0.34
N LEU A 410 21.42 28.82 0.94
CA LEU A 410 21.35 28.13 2.24
C LEU A 410 21.91 28.95 3.42
N GLY A 411 22.07 30.27 3.25
CA GLY A 411 22.82 31.12 4.19
C GLY A 411 22.06 32.23 4.91
N ALA A 412 20.73 32.37 4.77
CA ALA A 412 20.02 33.52 5.36
C ALA A 412 18.53 33.28 5.70
N ALA A 413 18.21 32.29 6.53
CA ALA A 413 16.87 32.21 7.17
C ALA A 413 16.92 31.64 8.61
N GLY A 414 18.06 31.75 9.29
CA GLY A 414 18.26 31.27 10.66
C GLY A 414 17.87 32.25 11.77
N ALA A 415 17.16 33.34 11.47
CA ALA A 415 16.83 34.36 12.46
C ALA A 415 15.54 35.15 12.13
N ALA A 416 14.39 34.48 12.03
CA ALA A 416 13.05 35.12 12.09
C ALA A 416 11.87 34.13 12.26
N GLY A 417 12.09 32.96 12.87
CA GLY A 417 11.12 31.85 12.86
C GLY A 417 10.15 31.76 14.05
N VAL A 418 9.81 32.89 14.71
CA VAL A 418 8.86 32.90 15.86
C VAL A 418 7.64 33.80 15.62
N ALA A 419 7.50 34.46 14.47
CA ALA A 419 6.37 35.38 14.26
C ALA A 419 5.92 35.54 12.80
N THR A 420 5.75 34.44 12.05
CA THR A 420 5.10 34.46 10.70
C THR A 420 4.46 33.11 10.34
N GLY A 421 3.79 32.47 11.30
CA GLY A 421 2.98 31.25 11.07
C GLY A 421 1.65 31.48 10.34
N VAL A 422 1.43 32.68 9.78
CA VAL A 422 0.18 33.06 9.10
C VAL A 422 0.56 33.86 7.84
N SER A 423 0.68 33.19 6.69
CA SER A 423 0.41 33.73 5.32
C SER A 423 1.19 33.11 4.15
N LEU A 424 2.17 32.22 4.33
CA LEU A 424 2.90 31.62 3.20
C LEU A 424 2.54 30.14 3.00
N GLY A 425 1.44 29.94 2.29
CA GLY A 425 0.97 28.64 1.78
C GLY A 425 -0.09 28.80 0.67
N ARG A 426 -0.03 29.91 -0.07
CA ARG A 426 -0.73 30.10 -1.34
C ARG A 426 0.33 30.38 -2.40
N THR A 427 0.15 29.76 -3.57
CA THR A 427 0.86 29.93 -4.86
C THR A 427 1.84 28.80 -5.25
N GLU A 428 1.25 27.85 -5.98
CA GLU A 428 1.77 27.06 -7.11
C GLU A 428 3.00 26.14 -6.98
N LEU A 429 2.69 24.85 -6.78
CA LEU A 429 3.31 23.76 -7.57
C LEU A 429 2.18 22.89 -8.15
N ARG A 430 1.51 23.42 -9.17
CA ARG A 430 0.54 22.67 -10.01
C ARG A 430 1.32 21.85 -11.04
N LEU A 431 1.70 20.64 -10.67
CA LEU A 431 2.05 19.55 -11.59
C LEU A 431 1.43 18.28 -11.02
N SER A 432 0.12 18.14 -11.21
CA SER A 432 -0.61 16.88 -10.95
C SER A 432 -0.23 15.88 -12.04
N ALA A 433 0.92 15.22 -11.88
CA ALA A 433 1.21 14.00 -12.61
C ALA A 433 0.31 12.91 -12.00
N THR A 434 -0.78 12.58 -12.68
CA THR A 434 -1.60 11.39 -12.38
C THR A 434 -0.68 10.19 -12.34
N THR A 435 -0.51 9.60 -11.16
CA THR A 435 0.22 8.33 -11.01
C THR A 435 -0.78 7.21 -11.29
N PRO A 436 -0.56 6.35 -12.30
CA PRO A 436 -1.47 5.24 -12.59
C PRO A 436 -1.73 4.40 -11.33
N GLY A 437 -3.01 4.12 -11.06
CA GLY A 437 -3.44 3.38 -9.87
C GLY A 437 -3.75 4.24 -8.63
N ASN A 438 -3.38 5.52 -8.58
CA ASN A 438 -3.80 6.41 -7.49
C ASN A 438 -5.19 7.02 -7.73
N PHE A 439 -5.83 7.51 -6.66
CA PHE A 439 -7.01 8.36 -6.78
C PHE A 439 -6.67 9.67 -7.51
N SER A 440 -7.67 10.28 -8.13
CA SER A 440 -7.54 11.54 -8.84
C SER A 440 -8.62 12.53 -8.44
N ARG A 441 -8.62 13.72 -9.06
CA ARG A 441 -9.65 14.74 -8.92
C ARG A 441 -10.27 14.98 -10.28
N MET A 442 -11.60 15.01 -10.35
CA MET A 442 -12.32 15.45 -11.54
C MET A 442 -12.21 16.97 -11.70
N PHE A 443 -12.12 17.72 -10.59
CA PHE A 443 -12.00 19.18 -10.58
C PHE A 443 -10.75 19.64 -9.80
N PRO A 444 -9.53 19.44 -10.36
CA PRO A 444 -8.27 19.66 -9.64
C PRO A 444 -8.01 21.12 -9.23
N ASN A 445 -8.71 22.07 -9.84
CA ASN A 445 -8.51 23.50 -9.58
C ASN A 445 -9.42 24.06 -8.47
N LEU A 446 -10.40 23.29 -8.00
CA LEU A 446 -11.35 23.76 -7.00
C LEU A 446 -10.81 23.57 -5.57
N PRO A 447 -10.99 24.55 -4.68
CA PRO A 447 -10.57 24.45 -3.29
C PRO A 447 -11.46 23.47 -2.50
N PRO A 448 -10.98 22.95 -1.36
CA PRO A 448 -11.79 22.15 -0.45
C PRO A 448 -12.98 22.94 0.10
N PHE A 449 -14.13 22.28 0.32
CA PHE A 449 -15.36 22.91 0.81
C PHE A 449 -15.15 23.67 2.13
N PHE A 450 -14.20 23.21 2.95
CA PHE A 450 -13.90 23.80 4.24
C PHE A 450 -13.00 25.03 4.19
N GLU A 451 -12.44 25.41 3.03
CA GLU A 451 -11.66 26.65 2.92
C GLU A 451 -12.55 27.90 3.05
N GLY A 452 -13.81 27.81 2.59
CA GLY A 452 -14.77 28.92 2.63
C GLY A 452 -15.61 29.02 3.91
N LEU A 453 -15.39 28.15 4.91
CA LEU A 453 -16.17 28.12 6.16
C LEU A 453 -15.67 29.13 7.18
N ARG A 454 -16.43 29.32 8.27
CA ARG A 454 -16.07 30.19 9.40
C ARG A 454 -16.21 29.43 10.73
N PRO A 455 -15.13 29.03 11.41
CA PRO A 455 -13.73 29.12 10.97
C PRO A 455 -13.43 28.21 9.77
N GLY A 456 -12.52 28.65 8.90
CA GLY A 456 -12.07 27.87 7.75
C GLY A 456 -11.07 26.78 8.14
N GLY A 457 -10.98 25.72 7.33
CA GLY A 457 -10.06 24.60 7.49
C GLY A 457 -10.71 23.33 8.04
N ALA A 458 -9.92 22.25 8.09
CA ALA A 458 -10.32 20.96 8.66
C ALA A 458 -10.24 20.99 10.20
N THR A 459 -11.09 21.81 10.82
CA THR A 459 -11.14 22.03 12.27
C THR A 459 -11.87 20.90 13.00
N ASP A 460 -11.68 20.79 14.32
CA ASP A 460 -12.46 19.84 15.14
C ASP A 460 -13.93 20.21 15.19
N GLN A 461 -14.26 21.51 15.20
CA GLN A 461 -15.63 21.99 15.07
C GLN A 461 -16.30 21.47 13.79
N LEU A 462 -15.57 21.47 12.66
CA LEU A 462 -16.09 20.89 11.41
C LEU A 462 -16.29 19.37 11.54
N ARG A 463 -15.32 18.66 12.12
CA ARG A 463 -15.43 17.20 12.34
C ARG A 463 -16.67 16.87 13.19
N ASP A 464 -16.94 17.66 14.21
CA ASP A 464 -18.07 17.47 15.10
C ASP A 464 -19.39 17.84 14.41
N ALA A 465 -19.43 18.92 13.62
CA ALA A 465 -20.59 19.27 12.81
C ALA A 465 -20.95 18.15 11.82
N VAL A 466 -19.98 17.61 11.06
CA VAL A 466 -20.28 16.53 10.10
C VAL A 466 -20.62 15.20 10.79
N ARG A 467 -20.09 14.95 11.99
CA ARG A 467 -20.50 13.80 12.82
C ARG A 467 -21.92 13.97 13.32
N ASP A 468 -22.31 15.18 13.68
CA ASP A 468 -23.66 15.49 14.15
C ASP A 468 -24.71 15.35 13.05
N ILE A 469 -24.40 15.86 11.84
CA ILE A 469 -25.25 15.65 10.64
C ILE A 469 -25.50 14.15 10.41
N GLY A 470 -24.45 13.33 10.55
CA GLY A 470 -24.46 11.90 10.24
C GLY A 470 -24.75 10.95 11.40
N LYS A 471 -25.12 11.43 12.60
CA LYS A 471 -25.39 10.56 13.77
C LYS A 471 -26.80 9.96 13.73
N LEU A 472 -27.03 8.90 14.50
CA LEU A 472 -28.37 8.37 14.77
C LEU A 472 -29.26 9.48 15.39
N GLY A 473 -30.44 9.69 14.83
CA GLY A 473 -31.35 10.80 15.17
C GLY A 473 -30.94 12.17 14.61
N GLY A 474 -29.81 12.25 13.90
CA GLY A 474 -29.30 13.46 13.25
C GLY A 474 -30.08 13.84 11.99
N LEU A 475 -29.53 14.79 11.22
CA LEU A 475 -30.22 15.41 10.09
C LEU A 475 -30.52 14.42 8.95
N LEU A 476 -29.61 13.47 8.71
CA LEU A 476 -29.74 12.46 7.66
C LEU A 476 -30.55 11.22 8.08
N ASP A 477 -30.91 11.06 9.35
CA ASP A 477 -31.67 9.89 9.81
C ASP A 477 -33.15 10.01 9.42
N ALA A 478 -33.66 9.00 8.72
CA ALA A 478 -35.07 8.85 8.39
C ALA A 478 -35.98 8.67 9.63
N LYS A 479 -35.42 8.22 10.76
CA LYS A 479 -36.13 7.89 12.00
C LYS A 479 -37.22 6.84 11.76
N ASP A 480 -36.87 5.77 11.03
CA ASP A 480 -37.75 4.67 10.73
C ASP A 480 -38.27 3.99 12.01
N ALA A 481 -39.49 3.48 11.96
CA ALA A 481 -40.14 2.78 13.07
C ALA A 481 -39.58 1.35 13.27
N ILE A 482 -38.30 1.23 13.61
CA ILE A 482 -37.57 -0.05 13.77
C ILE A 482 -38.25 -1.03 14.73
N SER A 483 -38.98 -0.55 15.74
CA SER A 483 -39.75 -1.39 16.67
C SER A 483 -40.93 -2.13 16.02
N ALA A 484 -41.40 -1.70 14.84
CA ALA A 484 -42.45 -2.39 14.08
C ALA A 484 -41.96 -3.71 13.45
N GLY A 485 -40.65 -3.94 13.43
CA GLY A 485 -40.03 -5.15 12.89
C GLY A 485 -39.88 -5.16 11.36
N PRO A 486 -39.06 -6.08 10.83
CA PRO A 486 -38.64 -6.05 9.44
C PRO A 486 -39.79 -6.33 8.45
N MET A 487 -40.80 -7.11 8.83
CA MET A 487 -41.95 -7.40 7.98
C MET A 487 -42.85 -6.17 7.79
N ALA A 488 -43.17 -5.46 8.87
CA ALA A 488 -44.04 -4.28 8.78
C ALA A 488 -43.35 -3.15 8.00
N LEU A 489 -42.04 -2.94 8.20
CA LEU A 489 -41.24 -1.92 7.51
C LEU A 489 -41.05 -2.16 6.00
N ILE A 490 -41.44 -3.33 5.48
CA ILE A 490 -41.50 -3.56 4.02
C ILE A 490 -42.92 -3.63 3.48
N ALA A 491 -43.89 -4.10 4.28
CA ALA A 491 -45.23 -4.41 3.80
C ALA A 491 -46.30 -3.34 4.15
N ASN A 492 -46.10 -2.54 5.20
CA ASN A 492 -47.12 -1.63 5.71
C ASN A 492 -46.73 -0.16 5.48
N ALA A 493 -47.52 0.54 4.66
CA ALA A 493 -47.33 1.94 4.30
C ALA A 493 -47.31 2.90 5.50
N ALA A 494 -48.09 2.58 6.55
CA ALA A 494 -48.22 3.41 7.76
C ALA A 494 -46.96 3.43 8.64
N VAL A 495 -45.99 2.54 8.40
CA VAL A 495 -44.76 2.45 9.20
C VAL A 495 -43.49 2.45 8.35
N ASN A 496 -43.57 2.11 7.06
CA ASN A 496 -42.40 2.03 6.18
C ASN A 496 -41.94 3.39 5.63
N GLY A 497 -42.56 4.48 6.06
CA GLY A 497 -42.23 5.85 5.68
C GLY A 497 -42.90 6.36 4.39
N ASN A 498 -43.88 5.63 3.84
CA ASN A 498 -44.65 6.08 2.68
C ASN A 498 -45.88 6.94 3.07
N ASP A 499 -46.54 6.67 4.20
CA ASP A 499 -47.74 7.39 4.63
C ASP A 499 -47.78 7.64 6.17
N PRO A 500 -47.57 8.90 6.64
CA PRO A 500 -47.12 10.05 5.86
C PRO A 500 -45.70 9.84 5.29
N PRO A 501 -45.30 10.58 4.24
CA PRO A 501 -44.00 10.40 3.60
C PRO A 501 -42.86 10.92 4.48
N THR A 502 -42.17 10.03 5.18
CA THR A 502 -40.98 10.34 6.00
C THR A 502 -39.69 9.78 5.41
N ASN A 503 -39.80 8.66 4.69
CA ASN A 503 -38.73 8.00 3.95
C ASN A 503 -39.39 7.26 2.77
N PRO A 504 -39.92 7.99 1.77
CA PRO A 504 -40.78 7.42 0.75
C PRO A 504 -40.02 6.56 -0.26
N ASP A 505 -40.74 5.63 -0.89
CA ASP A 505 -40.22 4.75 -1.92
C ASP A 505 -40.09 5.44 -3.29
N ASN A 506 -39.01 5.16 -4.02
CA ASN A 506 -38.78 5.59 -5.39
C ASN A 506 -39.60 4.74 -6.38
N PRO A 507 -40.57 5.31 -7.11
CA PRO A 507 -41.43 4.54 -8.00
C PRO A 507 -40.72 4.00 -9.26
N THR A 508 -39.54 4.53 -9.62
CA THR A 508 -38.85 4.16 -10.87
C THR A 508 -37.85 3.03 -10.68
N HIS A 509 -37.26 2.90 -9.48
CA HIS A 509 -36.20 1.93 -9.20
C HIS A 509 -36.72 0.67 -8.51
N THR A 510 -36.26 -0.50 -8.93
CA THR A 510 -36.48 -1.74 -8.16
C THR A 510 -35.44 -1.87 -7.04
N ALA A 511 -35.76 -2.57 -5.96
CA ALA A 511 -34.87 -2.69 -4.80
C ALA A 511 -33.46 -3.23 -5.15
N GLY A 512 -33.36 -4.06 -6.19
CA GLY A 512 -32.13 -4.70 -6.65
C GLY A 512 -31.12 -3.74 -7.27
N VAL A 513 -31.54 -2.64 -7.90
CA VAL A 513 -30.58 -1.74 -8.59
C VAL A 513 -29.62 -1.05 -7.61
N THR A 514 -30.01 -0.90 -6.34
CA THR A 514 -29.11 -0.40 -5.29
C THR A 514 -27.92 -1.33 -5.09
N PHE A 515 -28.20 -2.63 -5.01
CA PHE A 515 -27.16 -3.64 -4.77
C PHE A 515 -26.33 -3.89 -6.02
N PHE A 516 -26.91 -3.73 -7.22
CA PHE A 516 -26.12 -3.73 -8.47
C PHE A 516 -25.16 -2.53 -8.51
N GLY A 517 -25.61 -1.34 -8.12
CA GLY A 517 -24.74 -0.17 -7.95
C GLY A 517 -23.65 -0.37 -6.89
N GLN A 518 -23.98 -1.01 -5.76
CA GLN A 518 -22.99 -1.40 -4.75
C GLN A 518 -21.95 -2.37 -5.32
N PHE A 519 -22.39 -3.37 -6.09
CA PHE A 519 -21.49 -4.33 -6.75
C PHE A 519 -20.55 -3.61 -7.74
N MET A 520 -21.07 -2.66 -8.52
CA MET A 520 -20.27 -1.80 -9.41
C MET A 520 -19.21 -0.98 -8.66
N ASP A 521 -19.56 -0.39 -7.51
CA ASP A 521 -18.60 0.39 -6.69
C ASP A 521 -17.44 -0.48 -6.20
N LEU A 522 -17.73 -1.71 -5.76
CA LEU A 522 -16.72 -2.64 -5.28
C LEU A 522 -15.71 -3.05 -6.37
N ASP A 523 -16.14 -3.06 -7.63
CA ASP A 523 -15.33 -3.40 -8.81
C ASP A 523 -14.30 -2.31 -9.15
N ILE A 524 -14.67 -1.03 -8.98
CA ILE A 524 -13.89 0.09 -9.52
C ILE A 524 -13.07 0.84 -8.46
N THR A 525 -13.36 0.67 -7.17
CA THR A 525 -12.71 1.47 -6.11
C THR A 525 -12.49 0.73 -4.79
N PHE A 526 -11.32 0.97 -4.20
CA PHE A 526 -10.99 0.58 -2.84
C PHE A 526 -9.94 1.49 -2.19
N ASP A 527 -10.36 2.26 -1.20
CA ASP A 527 -9.45 2.97 -0.30
C ASP A 527 -9.19 2.14 0.97
N SER A 528 -7.94 1.72 1.13
CA SER A 528 -7.47 0.93 2.28
C SER A 528 -6.54 1.70 3.23
N ARG A 529 -6.16 2.94 2.90
CA ARG A 529 -5.07 3.64 3.58
C ARG A 529 -5.46 4.99 4.18
N SER A 530 -6.48 5.67 3.67
CA SER A 530 -6.79 7.02 4.15
C SER A 530 -7.48 7.01 5.52
N THR A 531 -7.16 8.03 6.33
CA THR A 531 -7.73 8.21 7.68
C THR A 531 -8.95 9.12 7.64
N LEU A 532 -10.05 8.69 8.29
CA LEU A 532 -11.29 9.47 8.34
C LEU A 532 -11.10 10.81 9.05
N GLY A 533 -11.57 11.90 8.42
CA GLY A 533 -11.50 13.25 8.98
C GLY A 533 -10.13 13.93 8.91
N VAL A 534 -9.15 13.29 8.26
CA VAL A 534 -7.77 13.80 8.13
C VAL A 534 -7.49 14.11 6.65
N PRO A 535 -7.29 15.38 6.27
CA PRO A 535 -6.94 15.75 4.90
C PRO A 535 -5.80 14.91 4.33
N THR A 536 -6.02 14.35 3.15
CA THR A 536 -5.18 13.38 2.46
C THR A 536 -5.15 13.76 0.98
N ASP A 537 -3.97 13.72 0.37
CA ASP A 537 -3.81 13.98 -1.06
C ASP A 537 -4.23 12.76 -1.89
N PRO A 538 -5.28 12.87 -2.76
CA PRO A 538 -5.69 11.79 -3.64
C PRO A 538 -4.56 11.31 -4.55
N THR A 539 -3.71 12.22 -5.04
CA THR A 539 -2.71 11.91 -6.07
C THR A 539 -1.56 11.05 -5.56
N THR A 540 -1.43 10.90 -4.23
CA THR A 540 -0.46 10.04 -3.56
C THR A 540 -1.09 8.82 -2.88
N THR A 541 -2.42 8.67 -2.98
CA THR A 541 -3.15 7.57 -2.35
C THR A 541 -3.58 6.54 -3.38
N LEU A 542 -3.13 5.29 -3.21
CA LEU A 542 -3.44 4.18 -4.11
C LEU A 542 -4.93 3.79 -4.03
N ASN A 543 -5.58 3.71 -5.19
CA ASN A 543 -6.79 2.92 -5.35
C ASN A 543 -6.38 1.45 -5.43
N ALA A 544 -6.77 0.64 -4.46
CA ALA A 544 -6.42 -0.79 -4.43
C ALA A 544 -7.22 -1.63 -5.43
N ARG A 545 -7.94 -0.99 -6.37
CA ARG A 545 -8.65 -1.56 -7.51
C ARG A 545 -8.21 -0.88 -8.80
N ALA A 546 -8.36 -1.58 -9.91
CA ALA A 546 -8.35 -0.93 -11.21
C ALA A 546 -9.59 -0.01 -11.31
N ALA A 547 -9.45 1.19 -11.86
CA ALA A 547 -10.60 2.01 -12.20
C ALA A 547 -11.21 1.49 -13.52
N ALA A 548 -11.77 0.27 -13.50
CA ALA A 548 -12.36 -0.39 -14.66
C ALA A 548 -13.45 -1.37 -14.22
N PHE A 549 -14.50 -1.51 -15.04
CA PHE A 549 -15.55 -2.50 -14.82
C PHE A 549 -15.12 -3.87 -15.34
N ASP A 550 -14.04 -4.43 -14.81
CA ASP A 550 -13.37 -5.62 -15.35
C ASP A 550 -13.75 -6.94 -14.65
N LEU A 551 -14.61 -6.85 -13.62
CA LEU A 551 -15.02 -7.97 -12.77
C LEU A 551 -13.82 -8.66 -12.11
N ASP A 552 -12.76 -7.94 -11.74
CA ASP A 552 -11.65 -8.49 -10.92
C ASP A 552 -12.17 -9.06 -9.59
N THR A 553 -13.30 -8.53 -9.11
CA THR A 553 -14.05 -8.98 -7.94
C THR A 553 -14.60 -10.40 -8.08
N ILE A 554 -14.79 -10.90 -9.31
CA ILE A 554 -15.23 -12.26 -9.64
C ILE A 554 -14.05 -13.13 -10.09
N TYR A 555 -13.24 -12.62 -11.02
CA TYR A 555 -12.22 -13.42 -11.70
C TYR A 555 -10.88 -13.46 -10.97
N GLY A 556 -10.65 -12.56 -10.02
CA GLY A 556 -9.31 -12.36 -9.44
C GLY A 556 -8.28 -12.12 -10.55
N GLN A 557 -7.14 -12.81 -10.45
CA GLN A 557 -6.08 -12.75 -11.46
C GLN A 557 -6.17 -13.92 -12.47
N GLY A 558 -7.34 -14.55 -12.59
CA GLY A 558 -7.58 -15.69 -13.47
C GLY A 558 -7.31 -17.06 -12.83
N PRO A 559 -7.65 -18.16 -13.54
CA PRO A 559 -7.58 -19.53 -13.00
C PRO A 559 -6.16 -20.01 -12.69
N PHE A 560 -5.13 -19.45 -13.33
CA PHE A 560 -3.74 -19.86 -13.10
C PHE A 560 -3.09 -19.16 -11.90
N VAL A 561 -3.40 -17.88 -11.68
CA VAL A 561 -2.79 -17.07 -10.61
C VAL A 561 -3.58 -17.18 -9.31
N THR A 562 -4.90 -17.26 -9.41
CA THR A 562 -5.82 -17.41 -8.27
C THR A 562 -6.75 -18.62 -8.43
N PRO A 563 -6.21 -19.85 -8.50
CA PRO A 563 -6.99 -21.07 -8.75
C PRO A 563 -8.04 -21.37 -7.67
N SER A 564 -7.89 -20.81 -6.46
CA SER A 564 -8.82 -21.03 -5.33
C SER A 564 -10.26 -20.59 -5.60
N PHE A 565 -10.49 -19.71 -6.58
CA PHE A 565 -11.81 -19.22 -6.98
C PHE A 565 -12.45 -20.05 -8.09
N TYR A 566 -11.74 -21.04 -8.62
CA TYR A 566 -12.13 -21.81 -9.79
C TYR A 566 -12.43 -23.26 -9.42
N ASP A 567 -13.25 -23.91 -10.24
CA ASP A 567 -13.54 -25.32 -10.09
C ASP A 567 -12.30 -26.16 -10.42
N VAL A 568 -12.00 -27.15 -9.57
CA VAL A 568 -10.79 -27.98 -9.70
C VAL A 568 -10.90 -28.95 -10.87
N ALA A 569 -12.10 -29.44 -11.16
CA ALA A 569 -12.36 -30.36 -12.27
C ALA A 569 -12.49 -29.61 -13.61
N ASP A 570 -12.95 -28.36 -13.57
CA ASP A 570 -13.08 -27.51 -14.75
C ASP A 570 -12.60 -26.07 -14.48
N PRO A 571 -11.29 -25.78 -14.65
CA PRO A 571 -10.73 -24.46 -14.37
C PRO A 571 -11.26 -23.31 -15.24
N ALA A 572 -12.05 -23.59 -16.29
CA ALA A 572 -12.76 -22.55 -17.01
C ALA A 572 -13.98 -22.03 -16.22
N LYS A 573 -14.48 -22.80 -15.24
CA LYS A 573 -15.60 -22.46 -14.37
C LYS A 573 -15.12 -21.95 -13.01
N LEU A 574 -15.94 -21.08 -12.43
CA LEU A 574 -15.78 -20.54 -11.09
C LEU A 574 -16.41 -21.49 -10.06
N ARG A 575 -15.78 -21.59 -8.89
CA ARG A 575 -16.26 -22.43 -7.79
C ARG A 575 -17.51 -21.82 -7.17
N ILE A 576 -18.51 -22.66 -6.89
CA ILE A 576 -19.75 -22.29 -6.21
C ILE A 576 -20.10 -23.38 -5.19
N GLU A 577 -20.77 -23.01 -4.09
CA GLU A 577 -21.26 -23.96 -3.08
C GLU A 577 -22.78 -23.83 -2.92
N ASN A 578 -23.34 -24.55 -1.94
CA ASN A 578 -24.74 -24.49 -1.57
C ASN A 578 -24.88 -24.00 -0.12
N GLY A 579 -25.83 -23.10 0.13
CA GLY A 579 -26.14 -22.52 1.43
C GLY A 579 -27.14 -23.31 2.28
N GLY A 580 -27.64 -24.43 1.76
CA GLY A 580 -28.65 -25.32 2.33
C GLY A 580 -29.71 -25.68 1.29
N ILE A 581 -30.36 -24.68 0.68
CA ILE A 581 -31.40 -24.87 -0.35
C ILE A 581 -30.87 -24.55 -1.75
N PHE A 582 -30.11 -23.46 -1.87
CA PHE A 582 -29.65 -22.88 -3.13
C PHE A 582 -28.17 -22.49 -3.04
N GLU A 583 -27.65 -21.79 -4.04
CA GLU A 583 -26.26 -21.37 -4.09
C GLU A 583 -25.82 -20.50 -2.90
N ASP A 584 -24.56 -20.67 -2.52
CA ASP A 584 -23.82 -19.78 -1.62
C ASP A 584 -22.37 -19.69 -2.13
N LEU A 585 -21.67 -18.67 -1.66
CA LEU A 585 -20.25 -18.52 -1.93
C LEU A 585 -19.48 -19.70 -1.32
N PRO A 586 -18.35 -20.10 -1.92
CA PRO A 586 -17.44 -21.01 -1.26
C PRO A 586 -16.93 -20.40 0.05
N ARG A 587 -16.93 -21.17 1.14
CA ARG A 587 -16.54 -20.66 2.48
C ARG A 587 -15.51 -21.55 3.15
N ASN A 588 -14.64 -20.93 3.94
CA ASN A 588 -13.78 -21.60 4.91
C ASN A 588 -14.61 -22.13 6.11
N PRO A 589 -14.04 -23.00 6.96
CA PRO A 589 -14.71 -23.49 8.17
C PRO A 589 -15.14 -22.38 9.14
N ASP A 590 -14.49 -21.22 9.12
CA ASP A 590 -14.85 -20.02 9.90
C ASP A 590 -15.96 -19.17 9.24
N MET A 591 -16.56 -19.68 8.17
CA MET A 591 -17.58 -19.02 7.35
C MET A 591 -17.09 -17.83 6.50
N THR A 592 -15.79 -17.52 6.50
CA THR A 592 -15.21 -16.51 5.62
C THR A 592 -15.33 -16.94 4.15
N ALA A 593 -15.85 -16.07 3.29
CA ALA A 593 -16.00 -16.37 1.87
C ALA A 593 -14.64 -16.43 1.14
N ILE A 594 -14.48 -17.42 0.26
CA ILE A 594 -13.31 -17.63 -0.61
C ILE A 594 -13.59 -16.95 -1.94
N ILE A 595 -13.40 -15.62 -1.96
CA ILE A 595 -13.70 -14.74 -3.10
C ILE A 595 -12.57 -13.71 -3.30
N PRO A 596 -12.41 -13.13 -4.51
CA PRO A 596 -11.35 -12.14 -4.78
C PRO A 596 -11.46 -10.86 -3.94
N ASP A 597 -12.68 -10.40 -3.68
CA ASP A 597 -12.95 -9.23 -2.83
C ASP A 597 -13.86 -9.60 -1.65
N PRO A 598 -13.36 -9.63 -0.40
CA PRO A 598 -14.17 -9.98 0.76
C PRO A 598 -15.32 -8.99 1.01
N ARG A 599 -15.25 -7.77 0.47
CA ARG A 599 -16.33 -6.77 0.57
C ARG A 599 -17.57 -7.17 -0.24
N THR A 600 -17.44 -8.08 -1.19
CA THR A 600 -18.61 -8.64 -1.91
C THR A 600 -19.39 -9.67 -1.08
N ASP A 601 -18.98 -9.92 0.18
CA ASP A 601 -19.71 -10.71 1.17
C ASP A 601 -20.16 -9.87 2.40
N GLN A 602 -20.62 -8.63 2.18
CA GLN A 602 -21.08 -7.74 3.27
C GLN A 602 -22.53 -7.98 3.69
N ASN A 603 -23.41 -8.19 2.71
CA ASN A 603 -24.84 -8.45 2.92
C ASN A 603 -25.31 -9.50 1.92
N MET A 604 -26.39 -10.20 2.24
CA MET A 604 -26.88 -11.31 1.44
C MET A 604 -27.18 -10.95 -0.03
N MET A 605 -27.53 -9.70 -0.32
CA MET A 605 -27.86 -9.24 -1.68
C MET A 605 -26.60 -9.15 -2.54
N VAL A 606 -25.51 -8.58 -2.03
CA VAL A 606 -24.23 -8.50 -2.75
C VAL A 606 -23.62 -9.89 -2.91
N SER A 607 -23.65 -10.72 -1.87
CA SER A 607 -23.20 -12.13 -1.97
C SER A 607 -24.04 -12.92 -2.97
N GLY A 608 -25.35 -12.68 -3.02
CA GLY A 608 -26.25 -13.26 -4.00
C GLY A 608 -25.92 -12.82 -5.43
N LEU A 609 -25.65 -11.52 -5.65
CA LEU A 609 -25.22 -11.03 -6.97
C LEU A 609 -23.89 -11.67 -7.39
N HIS A 610 -22.95 -11.81 -6.46
CA HIS A 610 -21.69 -12.50 -6.72
C HIS A 610 -21.94 -13.96 -7.16
N CYS A 611 -22.80 -14.69 -6.45
CA CYS A 611 -23.20 -16.05 -6.85
C CYS A 611 -23.87 -16.06 -8.24
N ALA A 612 -24.74 -15.09 -8.53
CA ALA A 612 -25.39 -14.98 -9.83
C ALA A 612 -24.36 -14.75 -10.97
N PHE A 613 -23.33 -13.94 -10.76
CA PHE A 613 -22.25 -13.76 -11.74
C PHE A 613 -21.41 -15.02 -11.94
N ILE A 614 -21.09 -15.75 -10.87
CA ILE A 614 -20.43 -17.06 -10.95
C ILE A 614 -21.26 -18.01 -11.83
N LEU A 615 -22.56 -18.14 -11.55
CA LEU A 615 -23.46 -19.02 -12.29
C LEU A 615 -23.66 -18.56 -13.75
N PHE A 616 -23.74 -17.25 -13.98
CA PHE A 616 -23.80 -16.66 -15.32
C PHE A 616 -22.55 -17.00 -16.13
N HIS A 617 -21.36 -16.85 -15.55
CA HIS A 617 -20.10 -17.25 -16.19
C HIS A 617 -20.05 -18.75 -16.47
N ASN A 618 -20.36 -19.59 -15.47
CA ASN A 618 -20.30 -21.05 -15.61
C ASN A 618 -21.22 -21.57 -16.73
N LYS A 619 -22.41 -20.99 -16.87
CA LYS A 619 -23.31 -21.29 -17.98
C LYS A 619 -22.86 -20.69 -19.31
N THR A 620 -22.17 -19.55 -19.28
CA THR A 620 -21.56 -18.97 -20.49
C THR A 620 -20.43 -19.86 -21.01
N VAL A 621 -19.64 -20.49 -20.12
CA VAL A 621 -18.65 -21.52 -20.50
C VAL A 621 -19.30 -22.68 -21.23
N ASP A 622 -20.44 -23.18 -20.72
CA ASP A 622 -21.19 -24.26 -21.37
C ASP A 622 -21.80 -23.83 -22.71
N TYR A 623 -22.30 -22.59 -22.79
CA TYR A 623 -22.77 -21.99 -24.03
C TYR A 623 -21.65 -21.90 -25.08
N VAL A 624 -20.47 -21.39 -24.71
CA VAL A 624 -19.33 -21.23 -25.61
C VAL A 624 -18.87 -22.59 -26.16
N ARG A 625 -18.81 -23.62 -25.32
CA ARG A 625 -18.48 -24.99 -25.73
C ARG A 625 -19.50 -25.56 -26.72
N SER A 626 -20.79 -25.46 -26.37
CA SER A 626 -21.85 -26.12 -27.14
C SER A 626 -22.25 -25.37 -28.40
N GLN A 627 -22.29 -24.04 -28.37
CA GLN A 627 -22.83 -23.21 -29.44
C GLN A 627 -21.74 -22.61 -30.34
N LEU A 628 -20.55 -22.30 -29.79
CA LEU A 628 -19.44 -21.74 -30.57
C LEU A 628 -18.39 -22.81 -30.95
N GLY A 629 -18.51 -24.04 -30.41
CA GLY A 629 -17.65 -25.17 -30.76
C GLY A 629 -16.19 -25.01 -30.31
N LEU A 630 -15.90 -24.11 -29.36
CA LEU A 630 -14.55 -23.95 -28.82
C LEU A 630 -14.20 -25.15 -27.93
N ILE A 631 -12.99 -25.69 -28.13
CA ILE A 631 -12.48 -26.87 -27.42
C ILE A 631 -11.26 -26.56 -26.52
N ASP A 632 -10.54 -25.47 -26.80
CA ASP A 632 -9.35 -25.08 -26.04
C ASP A 632 -9.75 -24.37 -24.72
N PRO A 633 -9.36 -24.87 -23.53
CA PRO A 633 -9.83 -24.31 -22.26
C PRO A 633 -9.48 -22.83 -22.02
N PRO A 634 -8.26 -22.33 -22.30
CA PRO A 634 -7.96 -20.91 -22.25
C PRO A 634 -8.83 -20.07 -23.19
N ALA A 635 -9.06 -20.52 -24.43
CA ALA A 635 -9.94 -19.83 -25.37
C ALA A 635 -11.40 -19.80 -24.91
N ILE A 636 -11.91 -20.91 -24.37
CA ILE A 636 -13.25 -21.00 -23.79
C ILE A 636 -13.41 -20.00 -22.64
N PHE A 637 -12.44 -19.97 -21.72
CA PHE A 637 -12.47 -19.06 -20.58
C PHE A 637 -12.42 -17.59 -21.04
N ALA A 638 -11.51 -17.25 -21.95
CA ALA A 638 -11.37 -15.90 -22.47
C ALA A 638 -12.65 -15.42 -23.17
N GLU A 639 -13.27 -16.27 -23.98
CA GLU A 639 -14.51 -15.93 -24.69
C GLU A 639 -15.71 -15.83 -23.74
N ALA A 640 -15.82 -16.75 -22.78
CA ALA A 640 -16.85 -16.68 -21.75
C ALA A 640 -16.73 -15.40 -20.92
N LYS A 641 -15.52 -15.10 -20.42
CA LYS A 641 -15.25 -13.85 -19.68
C LYS A 641 -15.59 -12.62 -20.53
N ARG A 642 -15.22 -12.60 -21.82
CA ARG A 642 -15.53 -11.50 -22.74
C ARG A 642 -17.04 -11.29 -22.87
N LEU A 643 -17.81 -12.36 -23.09
CA LEU A 643 -19.26 -12.27 -23.18
C LEU A 643 -19.87 -11.78 -21.86
N VAL A 644 -19.43 -12.31 -20.72
CA VAL A 644 -19.91 -11.87 -19.40
C VAL A 644 -19.64 -10.37 -19.19
N LEU A 645 -18.42 -9.93 -19.51
CA LEU A 645 -18.02 -8.54 -19.39
C LEU A 645 -18.89 -7.61 -20.25
N TRP A 646 -19.15 -8.00 -21.49
CA TRP A 646 -19.94 -7.17 -22.40
C TRP A 646 -21.41 -7.10 -21.99
N HIS A 647 -22.00 -8.17 -21.44
CA HIS A 647 -23.35 -8.10 -20.86
C HIS A 647 -23.37 -7.26 -19.57
N TYR A 648 -22.33 -7.32 -18.74
CA TYR A 648 -22.20 -6.45 -17.57
C TYR A 648 -22.15 -4.97 -17.95
N HIS A 649 -21.26 -4.60 -18.88
CA HIS A 649 -21.16 -3.24 -19.43
C HIS A 649 -22.47 -2.79 -20.06
N TRP A 650 -23.17 -3.69 -20.75
CA TRP A 650 -24.47 -3.40 -21.33
C TRP A 650 -25.52 -3.04 -20.26
N MET A 651 -25.63 -3.83 -19.19
CA MET A 651 -26.54 -3.56 -18.07
C MET A 651 -26.20 -2.23 -17.39
N ILE A 652 -24.91 -1.92 -17.22
CA ILE A 652 -24.45 -0.63 -16.68
C ILE A 652 -24.98 0.52 -17.54
N LEU A 653 -24.75 0.48 -18.86
CA LEU A 653 -25.05 1.61 -19.73
C LEU A 653 -26.55 1.76 -20.05
N ASN A 654 -27.25 0.64 -20.24
CA ASN A 654 -28.60 0.63 -20.83
C ASN A 654 -29.73 0.41 -19.81
N GLU A 655 -29.41 -0.01 -18.58
CA GLU A 655 -30.40 -0.18 -17.52
C GLU A 655 -30.06 0.64 -16.29
N PHE A 656 -28.85 0.48 -15.73
CA PHE A 656 -28.47 1.15 -14.50
C PHE A 656 -28.33 2.67 -14.67
N LEU A 657 -27.45 3.11 -15.57
CA LEU A 657 -27.12 4.53 -15.69
C LEU A 657 -28.33 5.45 -15.97
N PRO A 658 -29.26 5.15 -16.91
CA PRO A 658 -30.42 6.01 -17.15
C PRO A 658 -31.37 6.12 -15.95
N LEU A 659 -31.41 5.12 -15.06
CA LEU A 659 -32.17 5.20 -13.81
C LEU A 659 -31.53 6.19 -12.82
N PHE A 660 -30.20 6.28 -12.79
CA PHE A 660 -29.47 7.04 -11.76
C PHE A 660 -29.20 8.49 -12.14
N ILE A 661 -29.01 8.80 -13.43
CA ILE A 661 -28.70 10.18 -13.88
C ILE A 661 -29.80 10.78 -14.75
N GLY A 662 -30.84 10.00 -15.07
CA GLY A 662 -31.90 10.39 -15.98
C GLY A 662 -31.51 10.24 -17.46
N PRO A 663 -32.47 9.99 -18.36
CA PRO A 663 -32.20 9.77 -19.79
C PRO A 663 -31.66 11.03 -20.48
N ALA A 664 -32.08 12.23 -20.06
CA ALA A 664 -31.62 13.49 -20.65
C ALA A 664 -30.10 13.70 -20.46
N MET A 665 -29.60 13.50 -19.23
CA MET A 665 -28.17 13.61 -18.93
C MET A 665 -27.35 12.54 -19.66
N LEU A 666 -27.83 11.30 -19.70
CA LEU A 666 -27.15 10.22 -20.42
C LEU A 666 -27.06 10.53 -21.91
N ASN A 667 -28.16 10.94 -22.53
CA ASN A 667 -28.21 11.28 -23.95
C ASN A 667 -27.27 12.45 -24.28
N ASP A 668 -27.21 13.47 -23.42
CA ASP A 668 -26.25 14.56 -23.57
C ASP A 668 -24.80 14.06 -23.55
N ILE A 669 -24.42 13.24 -22.55
CA ILE A 669 -23.05 12.71 -22.45
C ILE A 669 -22.69 11.83 -23.66
N LEU A 670 -23.61 10.99 -24.14
CA LEU A 670 -23.37 10.11 -25.27
C LEU A 670 -23.32 10.87 -26.61
N THR A 671 -24.12 11.92 -26.77
CA THR A 671 -24.21 12.69 -28.02
C THR A 671 -23.13 13.77 -28.11
N ASN A 672 -22.92 14.52 -27.02
CA ASN A 672 -22.03 15.68 -26.97
C ASN A 672 -20.66 15.35 -26.35
N GLY A 673 -20.50 14.14 -25.82
CA GLY A 673 -19.26 13.66 -25.21
C GLY A 673 -19.06 14.13 -23.76
N ARG A 674 -18.07 13.51 -23.11
CA ARG A 674 -17.62 13.87 -21.75
C ARG A 674 -16.85 15.20 -21.77
N ARG A 675 -17.01 16.05 -20.76
CA ARG A 675 -16.36 17.37 -20.66
C ARG A 675 -15.24 17.42 -19.63
N PHE A 676 -15.41 16.76 -18.50
CA PHE A 676 -14.57 16.90 -17.30
C PHE A 676 -13.77 15.63 -17.00
N PHE A 677 -14.32 14.44 -17.26
CA PHE A 677 -13.59 13.18 -17.05
C PHE A 677 -13.17 12.54 -18.38
N ARG A 678 -11.90 12.74 -18.75
CA ARG A 678 -11.31 12.34 -20.04
C ARG A 678 -10.00 11.56 -19.87
N PRO A 679 -10.02 10.36 -19.24
CA PRO A 679 -8.84 9.52 -19.18
C PRO A 679 -8.43 9.02 -20.57
N ASP A 680 -7.12 8.81 -20.73
CA ASP A 680 -6.56 8.10 -21.87
C ASP A 680 -6.89 6.60 -21.81
N MET A 681 -6.84 5.92 -22.95
CA MET A 681 -7.11 4.49 -23.08
C MET A 681 -6.24 3.65 -22.13
N GLY A 682 -6.87 2.86 -21.27
CA GLY A 682 -6.23 2.02 -20.26
C GLY A 682 -5.58 2.78 -19.10
N GLN A 683 -5.79 4.10 -18.98
CA GLN A 683 -5.16 4.96 -17.97
C GLN A 683 -6.19 5.67 -17.08
N ALA A 684 -7.41 5.13 -16.99
CA ALA A 684 -8.42 5.66 -16.08
C ALA A 684 -7.93 5.64 -14.63
N THR A 685 -8.21 6.72 -13.92
CA THR A 685 -8.01 6.86 -12.48
C THR A 685 -9.34 7.17 -11.83
N MET A 686 -9.48 6.87 -10.54
CA MET A 686 -10.75 7.03 -9.84
C MET A 686 -10.88 8.43 -9.20
N PRO A 687 -11.80 9.30 -9.65
CA PRO A 687 -11.98 10.61 -9.05
C PRO A 687 -12.60 10.53 -7.66
N ILE A 688 -12.08 11.30 -6.71
CA ILE A 688 -12.62 11.35 -5.34
C ILE A 688 -14.05 11.89 -5.27
N GLU A 689 -14.44 12.81 -6.16
CA GLU A 689 -15.78 13.38 -6.20
C GLU A 689 -16.83 12.32 -6.59
N PHE A 690 -16.44 11.38 -7.45
CA PHE A 690 -17.24 10.22 -7.79
C PHE A 690 -17.29 9.23 -6.62
N GLN A 691 -16.16 8.64 -6.23
CA GLN A 691 -16.18 7.50 -5.29
C GLN A 691 -16.55 7.90 -3.85
N GLY A 692 -16.13 9.10 -3.42
CA GLY A 692 -16.28 9.53 -2.04
C GLY A 692 -17.53 10.37 -1.77
N ALA A 693 -18.25 10.78 -2.82
CA ALA A 693 -19.49 11.52 -2.71
C ALA A 693 -20.56 11.01 -3.69
N CYS A 694 -20.44 11.23 -4.99
CA CYS A 694 -21.58 11.08 -5.90
C CYS A 694 -22.05 9.63 -6.13
N PHE A 695 -21.13 8.66 -6.13
CA PHE A 695 -21.46 7.24 -6.25
C PHE A 695 -21.82 6.58 -4.91
N ARG A 696 -21.80 7.34 -3.81
CA ARG A 696 -22.34 6.94 -2.50
C ARG A 696 -23.87 7.05 -2.44
N VAL A 697 -24.50 7.44 -3.55
CA VAL A 697 -25.95 7.56 -3.73
C VAL A 697 -26.70 6.27 -3.35
N GLY A 698 -26.09 5.09 -3.51
CA GLY A 698 -26.70 3.83 -3.09
C GLY A 698 -27.10 3.81 -1.61
N HIS A 699 -26.41 4.56 -0.74
CA HIS A 699 -26.71 4.60 0.70
C HIS A 699 -28.08 5.21 1.05
N THR A 700 -28.60 6.15 0.24
CA THR A 700 -29.93 6.75 0.47
C THR A 700 -31.05 5.83 -0.03
N MET A 701 -30.77 5.00 -1.05
CA MET A 701 -31.75 4.14 -1.69
C MET A 701 -32.10 2.87 -0.89
N ILE A 702 -31.30 2.52 0.12
CA ILE A 702 -31.46 1.30 0.93
C ILE A 702 -32.71 1.41 1.80
N ARG A 703 -33.46 0.32 1.89
CA ARG A 703 -34.61 0.16 2.81
C ARG A 703 -34.13 -0.32 4.18
N PRO A 704 -34.91 -0.08 5.26
CA PRO A 704 -34.58 -0.62 6.58
C PRO A 704 -34.54 -2.15 6.62
N SER A 705 -35.43 -2.80 5.85
CA SER A 705 -35.58 -4.25 5.81
C SER A 705 -35.93 -4.75 4.40
N TYR A 706 -35.67 -6.04 4.18
CA TYR A 706 -36.03 -6.74 2.95
C TYR A 706 -36.69 -8.08 3.26
N ARG A 707 -37.51 -8.54 2.31
CA ARG A 707 -37.89 -9.95 2.20
C ARG A 707 -36.86 -10.65 1.34
N ALA A 708 -35.90 -11.32 1.97
CA ALA A 708 -34.83 -12.01 1.27
C ALA A 708 -35.36 -13.07 0.31
N ASN A 709 -36.39 -13.82 0.69
CA ASN A 709 -37.02 -14.84 -0.15
C ASN A 709 -38.45 -15.17 0.31
N LEU A 710 -39.21 -15.88 -0.54
CA LEU A 710 -40.57 -16.35 -0.26
C LEU A 710 -40.63 -17.73 0.44
N LYS A 711 -39.62 -18.57 0.26
CA LYS A 711 -39.59 -19.97 0.69
C LYS A 711 -38.21 -20.29 1.30
N GLY A 712 -37.92 -19.72 2.45
CA GLY A 712 -36.69 -19.96 3.19
C GLY A 712 -36.79 -21.23 4.04
N MET A 713 -36.65 -21.07 5.35
CA MET A 713 -36.73 -22.18 6.31
C MET A 713 -38.19 -22.63 6.46
N ASP A 714 -38.41 -23.95 6.41
CA ASP A 714 -39.73 -24.58 6.48
C ASP A 714 -40.75 -24.03 5.47
N GLY A 715 -40.28 -23.58 4.30
CA GLY A 715 -41.12 -23.01 3.24
C GLY A 715 -41.69 -21.63 3.55
N LYS A 716 -41.28 -20.98 4.65
CA LYS A 716 -41.75 -19.65 5.05
C LYS A 716 -40.86 -18.53 4.50
N PRO A 717 -41.41 -17.33 4.21
CA PRO A 717 -40.60 -16.20 3.78
C PRO A 717 -39.61 -15.74 4.85
N PHE A 718 -38.41 -15.33 4.43
CA PHE A 718 -37.43 -14.72 5.32
C PHE A 718 -37.45 -13.19 5.19
N PHE A 719 -37.80 -12.52 6.28
CA PHE A 719 -37.72 -11.07 6.43
C PHE A 719 -36.62 -10.72 7.44
N GLY A 720 -35.78 -9.75 7.11
CA GLY A 720 -34.72 -9.27 8.01
C GLY A 720 -34.43 -7.80 7.79
N PHE A 721 -33.90 -7.15 8.82
CA PHE A 721 -33.26 -5.83 8.66
C PHE A 721 -32.02 -5.97 7.78
N ILE A 722 -31.66 -4.91 7.05
CA ILE A 722 -30.37 -4.90 6.31
C ILE A 722 -29.21 -5.17 7.28
N PHE A 723 -29.24 -4.49 8.43
CA PHE A 723 -28.44 -4.76 9.62
C PHE A 723 -29.32 -4.51 10.84
N ASP A 724 -29.43 -5.45 11.77
CA ASP A 724 -30.21 -5.25 12.99
C ASP A 724 -29.34 -4.65 14.11
N PRO A 725 -29.60 -3.41 14.55
CA PRO A 725 -28.86 -2.78 15.63
C PRO A 725 -28.91 -3.55 16.95
N ALA A 726 -30.00 -4.29 17.22
CA ALA A 726 -30.18 -5.04 18.45
C ALA A 726 -29.27 -6.27 18.55
N LEU A 727 -28.77 -6.77 17.42
CA LEU A 727 -27.88 -7.91 17.36
C LEU A 727 -26.42 -7.56 17.65
N GLY A 728 -26.04 -6.28 17.51
CA GLY A 728 -24.65 -5.84 17.65
C GLY A 728 -23.69 -6.60 16.75
N ASP A 729 -22.45 -6.77 17.22
CA ASP A 729 -21.40 -7.52 16.53
C ASP A 729 -21.51 -9.01 16.82
N ILE A 730 -21.79 -9.78 15.77
CA ILE A 730 -21.84 -11.24 15.81
C ILE A 730 -20.76 -11.77 14.88
N THR A 731 -19.86 -12.59 15.42
CA THR A 731 -18.83 -13.27 14.63
C THR A 731 -19.45 -14.46 13.86
N PRO A 732 -19.22 -14.54 12.54
CA PRO A 732 -19.51 -15.73 11.75
C PRO A 732 -19.04 -17.04 12.39
N ALA A 733 -19.92 -18.05 12.42
CA ALA A 733 -19.59 -19.39 12.90
C ALA A 733 -20.53 -20.46 12.29
N PRO A 734 -20.06 -21.70 12.09
CA PRO A 734 -20.90 -22.80 11.64
C PRO A 734 -22.11 -23.01 12.56
N GLY A 735 -23.30 -23.18 11.97
CA GLY A 735 -24.54 -23.43 12.70
C GLY A 735 -25.21 -22.18 13.30
N LEU A 736 -24.57 -21.01 13.22
CA LEU A 736 -25.16 -19.74 13.65
C LEU A 736 -25.89 -19.06 12.48
N ASP A 737 -27.10 -18.55 12.73
CA ASP A 737 -27.94 -17.88 11.73
C ASP A 737 -28.65 -16.65 12.34
N PRO A 738 -28.06 -15.45 12.25
CA PRO A 738 -28.70 -14.23 12.74
C PRO A 738 -29.97 -13.90 11.95
N ALA A 739 -30.91 -13.20 12.59
CA ALA A 739 -32.22 -12.89 12.02
C ALA A 739 -32.20 -11.71 11.00
N ASP A 740 -31.05 -11.07 10.79
CA ASP A 740 -30.87 -9.99 9.82
C ASP A 740 -30.13 -10.46 8.56
N LEU A 741 -29.93 -9.53 7.62
CA LEU A 741 -29.45 -9.83 6.26
C LEU A 741 -27.94 -9.61 6.08
N ARG A 742 -27.19 -9.54 7.18
CA ARG A 742 -25.72 -9.56 7.13
C ARG A 742 -25.25 -10.87 6.53
N SER A 743 -24.21 -10.83 5.70
CA SER A 743 -23.63 -12.06 5.16
C SER A 743 -22.63 -12.70 6.13
N GLY A 744 -21.88 -13.70 5.68
CA GLY A 744 -20.94 -14.44 6.52
C GLY A 744 -21.55 -15.64 7.26
N PHE A 745 -22.80 -16.02 6.98
CA PHE A 745 -23.41 -17.18 7.63
C PHE A 745 -24.16 -18.03 6.62
N ARG A 746 -24.35 -19.31 6.95
CA ARG A 746 -24.96 -20.32 6.09
C ARG A 746 -26.12 -20.99 6.80
N ALA A 747 -27.28 -20.96 6.15
CA ALA A 747 -28.50 -21.61 6.61
C ALA A 747 -29.46 -21.79 5.42
N PRO A 748 -30.39 -22.76 5.47
CA PRO A 748 -31.35 -23.02 4.39
C PRO A 748 -32.08 -21.77 3.86
N ARG A 749 -32.40 -20.81 4.74
CA ARG A 749 -33.09 -19.55 4.38
C ARG A 749 -32.18 -18.46 3.82
N ARG A 750 -30.85 -18.64 3.80
CA ARG A 750 -29.88 -17.59 3.45
C ARG A 750 -29.54 -17.58 1.96
N PHE A 751 -30.56 -17.28 1.15
CA PHE A 751 -30.44 -17.04 -0.28
C PHE A 751 -31.39 -15.91 -0.71
N ILE A 752 -31.14 -15.30 -1.86
CA ILE A 752 -31.93 -14.16 -2.36
C ILE A 752 -32.93 -14.60 -3.41
N GLY A 753 -34.22 -14.57 -3.08
CA GLY A 753 -35.32 -14.61 -4.04
C GLY A 753 -35.42 -13.29 -4.80
N TRP A 754 -34.90 -13.27 -6.03
CA TRP A 754 -34.74 -12.05 -6.83
C TRP A 754 -36.05 -11.34 -7.19
N GLN A 755 -37.21 -12.00 -7.08
CA GLN A 755 -38.52 -11.37 -7.29
C GLN A 755 -38.84 -10.22 -6.33
N THR A 756 -38.24 -10.18 -5.14
CA THR A 756 -38.36 -8.99 -4.27
C THR A 756 -37.57 -7.81 -4.86
N PHE A 757 -36.51 -8.06 -5.61
CA PHE A 757 -35.49 -7.09 -6.00
C PHE A 757 -35.57 -6.63 -7.46
N PHE A 758 -36.11 -7.45 -8.35
CA PHE A 758 -36.33 -7.14 -9.76
C PHE A 758 -37.73 -7.58 -10.20
N ASP A 759 -38.26 -6.90 -11.21
CA ASP A 759 -39.64 -7.09 -11.64
C ASP A 759 -39.78 -8.24 -12.66
N PHE A 760 -40.07 -9.43 -12.15
CA PHE A 760 -40.40 -10.62 -12.96
C PHE A 760 -41.90 -10.68 -13.34
N LYS A 761 -42.64 -9.57 -13.19
CA LYS A 761 -44.08 -9.46 -13.50
C LYS A 761 -44.97 -10.39 -12.66
N ASP A 762 -44.52 -10.74 -11.46
CA ASP A 762 -45.22 -11.60 -10.50
C ASP A 762 -45.87 -10.82 -9.34
N GLY A 763 -45.71 -9.49 -9.31
CA GLY A 763 -46.27 -8.62 -8.28
C GLY A 763 -45.47 -8.58 -6.97
N GLU A 764 -44.30 -9.23 -6.91
CA GLU A 764 -43.52 -9.37 -5.68
C GLU A 764 -42.45 -8.27 -5.49
N VAL A 765 -42.14 -7.53 -6.55
CA VAL A 765 -41.07 -6.52 -6.58
C VAL A 765 -41.30 -5.41 -5.57
N LYS A 766 -40.22 -4.99 -4.91
CA LYS A 766 -40.17 -3.83 -4.03
C LYS A 766 -39.34 -2.73 -4.66
N ARG A 767 -39.61 -1.51 -4.22
CA ARG A 767 -38.97 -0.29 -4.69
C ARG A 767 -37.83 0.12 -3.77
N ASN A 768 -36.89 0.93 -4.26
CA ASN A 768 -35.90 1.59 -3.41
C ASN A 768 -36.52 2.74 -2.60
N LYS A 769 -35.77 3.32 -1.67
CA LYS A 769 -36.04 4.67 -1.16
C LYS A 769 -35.65 5.74 -2.19
N LEU A 770 -36.20 6.94 -2.05
CA LEU A 770 -35.82 8.09 -2.88
C LEU A 770 -34.33 8.42 -2.74
N ILE A 771 -33.79 9.14 -3.72
CA ILE A 771 -32.48 9.77 -3.64
C ILE A 771 -32.67 11.15 -3.02
N ASP A 772 -32.63 11.20 -1.70
CA ASP A 772 -32.76 12.42 -0.91
C ASP A 772 -31.90 12.38 0.37
N ASN A 773 -32.10 13.36 1.25
CA ASN A 773 -31.37 13.47 2.51
C ASN A 773 -31.97 12.62 3.65
N LYS A 774 -32.76 11.58 3.36
CA LYS A 774 -33.31 10.60 4.32
C LYS A 774 -32.65 9.25 4.13
N ILE A 775 -31.88 8.84 5.13
CA ILE A 775 -31.15 7.57 5.14
C ILE A 775 -31.80 6.63 6.12
N SER A 776 -32.03 5.38 5.71
CA SER A 776 -32.65 4.37 6.57
C SER A 776 -31.90 4.17 7.89
N THR A 777 -32.62 4.23 9.01
CA THR A 777 -32.11 4.22 10.39
C THR A 777 -31.14 3.06 10.70
N PRO A 778 -31.33 1.82 10.19
CA PRO A 778 -30.36 0.74 10.39
C PRO A 778 -28.91 1.04 9.96
N LEU A 779 -28.70 1.97 9.02
CA LEU A 779 -27.37 2.30 8.52
C LEU A 779 -26.56 3.20 9.47
N PHE A 780 -27.15 3.65 10.58
CA PHE A 780 -26.47 4.43 11.61
C PHE A 780 -25.85 3.55 12.71
N THR A 781 -26.11 2.24 12.69
CA THR A 781 -25.53 1.27 13.64
C THR A 781 -25.05 0.03 12.89
N LEU A 782 -23.94 0.16 12.16
CA LEU A 782 -23.38 -0.96 11.41
C LEU A 782 -22.63 -1.93 12.35
N PRO A 783 -22.70 -3.24 12.10
CA PRO A 783 -21.75 -4.17 12.72
C PRO A 783 -20.33 -3.87 12.20
N LEU A 784 -19.33 -3.96 13.08
CA LEU A 784 -17.92 -3.79 12.75
C LEU A 784 -17.48 -4.72 11.62
N GLY A 785 -18.05 -5.92 11.51
CA GLY A 785 -17.78 -6.86 10.41
C GLY A 785 -18.18 -6.32 9.02
N ALA A 786 -19.20 -5.47 8.94
CA ALA A 786 -19.60 -4.80 7.70
C ALA A 786 -18.72 -3.60 7.34
N ILE A 787 -17.81 -3.21 8.23
CA ILE A 787 -16.88 -2.09 8.04
C ILE A 787 -15.51 -2.65 7.67
N ALA A 788 -15.01 -2.29 6.49
CA ALA A 788 -13.70 -2.77 5.99
C ALA A 788 -12.52 -2.51 6.95
N SER A 789 -12.58 -1.44 7.76
CA SER A 789 -11.55 -1.12 8.75
C SER A 789 -11.78 -1.74 10.14
N HIS A 790 -12.94 -2.35 10.38
CA HIS A 790 -13.39 -2.84 11.69
C HIS A 790 -13.23 -1.81 12.84
N LYS A 791 -13.40 -0.52 12.53
CA LYS A 791 -13.19 0.60 13.46
C LYS A 791 -14.34 1.60 13.39
N ALA A 792 -14.65 2.20 14.54
CA ALA A 792 -15.57 3.32 14.67
C ALA A 792 -15.14 4.53 13.80
N PRO A 793 -16.08 5.46 13.46
CA PRO A 793 -17.50 5.44 13.80
C PRO A 793 -18.27 4.36 13.02
N ILE A 794 -19.30 3.81 13.67
CA ILE A 794 -20.16 2.75 13.10
C ILE A 794 -21.35 3.29 12.30
N ALA A 795 -21.67 4.58 12.42
CA ALA A 795 -22.69 5.22 11.61
C ALA A 795 -22.17 5.52 10.20
N LEU A 796 -22.82 4.97 9.18
CA LEU A 796 -22.37 5.06 7.79
C LEU A 796 -22.23 6.52 7.32
N MET A 797 -23.19 7.38 7.71
CA MET A 797 -23.20 8.78 7.28
C MET A 797 -22.11 9.63 7.94
N GLN A 798 -21.73 9.34 9.19
CA GLN A 798 -20.55 9.98 9.79
C GLN A 798 -19.29 9.64 9.00
N ARG A 799 -19.11 8.37 8.63
CA ARG A 799 -17.95 7.94 7.83
C ARG A 799 -17.93 8.63 6.48
N ASN A 800 -19.08 8.73 5.82
CA ASN A 800 -19.20 9.32 4.50
C ASN A 800 -18.87 10.83 4.52
N LEU A 801 -19.40 11.58 5.48
CA LEU A 801 -19.16 13.01 5.58
C LEU A 801 -17.73 13.32 6.07
N LEU A 802 -17.19 12.54 7.01
CA LEU A 802 -15.77 12.67 7.40
C LEU A 802 -14.83 12.41 6.21
N ARG A 803 -15.24 11.58 5.25
CA ARG A 803 -14.47 11.33 4.02
C ARG A 803 -14.37 12.56 3.12
N HIS A 804 -15.30 13.52 3.22
CA HIS A 804 -15.21 14.80 2.50
C HIS A 804 -14.05 15.65 3.00
N ILE A 805 -13.82 15.63 4.32
CA ILE A 805 -12.66 16.26 4.94
C ILE A 805 -11.41 15.49 4.53
N THR A 806 -11.44 14.16 4.61
CA THR A 806 -10.30 13.30 4.23
C THR A 806 -9.80 13.60 2.82
N TRP A 807 -10.69 13.69 1.84
CA TRP A 807 -10.29 13.93 0.46
C TRP A 807 -10.17 15.40 0.09
N SER A 808 -10.40 16.32 1.04
CA SER A 808 -10.42 17.75 0.77
C SER A 808 -11.31 18.05 -0.45
N MET A 809 -12.54 17.52 -0.43
CA MET A 809 -13.48 17.62 -1.56
C MET A 809 -13.97 19.05 -1.75
N PRO A 810 -14.19 19.52 -2.98
CA PRO A 810 -14.87 20.78 -3.23
C PRO A 810 -16.32 20.79 -2.73
N SER A 811 -16.87 21.98 -2.51
CA SER A 811 -18.30 22.13 -2.23
C SER A 811 -19.15 21.89 -3.47
N GLY A 812 -20.39 21.43 -3.27
CA GLY A 812 -21.34 21.25 -4.38
C GLY A 812 -21.59 22.54 -5.15
N GLN A 813 -21.69 23.69 -4.46
CA GLN A 813 -21.81 25.01 -5.07
C GLN A 813 -20.62 25.35 -5.98
N SER A 814 -19.39 25.00 -5.57
CA SER A 814 -18.20 25.29 -6.37
C SER A 814 -18.16 24.44 -7.63
N ILE A 815 -18.56 23.17 -7.55
CA ILE A 815 -18.66 22.30 -8.71
C ILE A 815 -19.80 22.75 -9.63
N ALA A 816 -20.96 23.12 -9.10
CA ALA A 816 -22.08 23.63 -9.89
C ALA A 816 -21.66 24.83 -10.75
N ARG A 817 -20.93 25.80 -10.16
CA ARG A 817 -20.36 26.93 -10.90
C ARG A 817 -19.35 26.48 -11.98
N GLU A 818 -18.45 25.57 -11.64
CA GLU A 818 -17.42 25.06 -12.57
C GLU A 818 -18.04 24.36 -13.78
N ILE A 819 -19.13 23.61 -13.59
CA ILE A 819 -19.80 22.89 -14.69
C ILE A 819 -20.88 23.72 -15.40
N GLY A 820 -21.11 24.96 -14.96
CA GLY A 820 -22.00 25.94 -15.59
C GLY A 820 -23.49 25.70 -15.34
N ILE A 821 -23.87 25.26 -14.14
CA ILE A 821 -25.27 25.08 -13.73
C ILE A 821 -25.62 25.95 -12.52
N ASP A 822 -26.91 26.16 -12.31
CA ASP A 822 -27.40 26.93 -11.17
C ASP A 822 -27.07 26.25 -9.83
N THR A 823 -26.67 27.06 -8.85
CA THR A 823 -26.41 26.60 -7.50
C THR A 823 -27.70 26.56 -6.69
N LEU A 824 -27.84 25.58 -5.80
CA LEU A 824 -28.87 25.62 -4.75
C LEU A 824 -28.77 26.92 -3.95
N SER A 825 -29.91 27.51 -3.63
CA SER A 825 -29.95 28.73 -2.84
C SER A 825 -29.63 28.44 -1.37
N PRO A 826 -29.14 29.43 -0.59
CA PRO A 826 -28.98 29.26 0.85
C PRO A 826 -30.29 28.94 1.60
N ALA A 827 -31.45 29.28 1.01
CA ALA A 827 -32.76 28.92 1.57
C ALA A 827 -33.04 27.42 1.41
N ASP A 828 -32.60 26.83 0.29
CA ASP A 828 -32.69 25.39 0.08
C ASP A 828 -31.84 24.61 1.10
N LEU A 829 -30.80 25.23 1.67
CA LEU A 829 -29.85 24.60 2.58
C LEU A 829 -29.95 25.14 4.01
N GLU A 830 -31.10 25.73 4.37
CA GLU A 830 -31.30 26.45 5.63
C GLU A 830 -31.00 25.60 6.87
N GLU A 831 -31.28 24.30 6.83
CA GLU A 831 -30.97 23.39 7.94
C GLU A 831 -29.48 23.33 8.32
N LEU A 832 -28.57 23.71 7.41
CA LEU A 832 -27.14 23.74 7.67
C LEU A 832 -26.68 25.01 8.39
N LYS A 833 -27.51 26.06 8.45
CA LYS A 833 -27.19 27.29 9.19
C LYS A 833 -27.03 27.02 10.70
N GLY A 834 -27.73 26.01 11.22
CA GLY A 834 -27.73 25.65 12.65
C GLY A 834 -26.36 25.24 13.21
N TYR A 835 -25.38 24.97 12.34
CA TYR A 835 -24.02 24.64 12.76
C TYR A 835 -23.10 25.86 12.92
N ASP A 836 -23.54 27.06 12.57
CA ASP A 836 -22.80 28.34 12.70
C ASP A 836 -21.40 28.30 12.06
N MET A 837 -21.32 27.75 10.84
CA MET A 837 -20.06 27.60 10.08
C MET A 837 -20.14 28.05 8.61
N ASP A 838 -21.26 28.64 8.17
CA ASP A 838 -21.58 28.93 6.77
C ASP A 838 -21.63 27.66 5.86
N LEU A 839 -22.01 26.50 6.42
CA LEU A 839 -22.12 25.24 5.67
C LEU A 839 -23.16 25.29 4.54
N GLU A 840 -24.20 26.13 4.67
CA GLU A 840 -25.19 26.39 3.62
C GLU A 840 -24.61 27.12 2.40
N LYS A 841 -23.46 27.78 2.56
CA LYS A 841 -22.75 28.50 1.48
C LYS A 841 -21.64 27.65 0.85
N SER A 842 -21.08 26.70 1.60
CA SER A 842 -20.04 25.78 1.14
C SER A 842 -20.30 24.36 1.65
N THR A 843 -21.23 23.68 1.00
CA THR A 843 -21.81 22.42 1.48
C THR A 843 -20.98 21.21 1.05
N PRO A 844 -20.77 20.21 1.93
CA PRO A 844 -20.19 18.92 1.52
C PRO A 844 -20.91 18.33 0.32
N LEU A 845 -20.16 17.93 -0.71
CA LEU A 845 -20.70 17.48 -2.00
C LEU A 845 -21.81 16.41 -1.89
N PHE A 846 -21.64 15.42 -1.01
CA PHE A 846 -22.65 14.39 -0.79
C PHE A 846 -23.98 14.96 -0.29
N TYR A 847 -23.95 15.85 0.71
CA TYR A 847 -25.17 16.49 1.20
C TYR A 847 -25.82 17.34 0.10
N TYR A 848 -25.00 18.13 -0.61
CA TYR A 848 -25.47 19.00 -1.67
C TYR A 848 -26.18 18.21 -2.77
N MET A 849 -25.60 17.11 -3.26
CA MET A 849 -26.22 16.33 -4.35
C MET A 849 -27.51 15.62 -3.92
N LEU A 850 -27.64 15.23 -2.65
CA LEU A 850 -28.88 14.65 -2.14
C LEU A 850 -29.99 15.69 -2.09
N LYS A 851 -29.66 16.90 -1.62
CA LYS A 851 -30.61 18.01 -1.61
C LYS A 851 -30.98 18.45 -3.03
N GLU A 852 -30.00 18.50 -3.92
CA GLU A 852 -30.22 18.78 -5.33
C GLU A 852 -31.20 17.76 -5.94
N SER A 853 -30.97 16.46 -5.70
CA SER A 853 -31.82 15.38 -6.18
C SER A 853 -33.26 15.50 -5.66
N ALA A 854 -33.44 15.82 -4.38
CA ALA A 854 -34.76 16.04 -3.77
C ALA A 854 -35.52 17.22 -4.38
N LEU A 855 -34.81 18.19 -4.96
CA LEU A 855 -35.37 19.42 -5.54
C LEU A 855 -35.51 19.36 -7.08
N VAL A 856 -34.97 18.32 -7.75
CA VAL A 856 -35.10 18.17 -9.20
C VAL A 856 -36.58 18.23 -9.61
N PRO A 857 -36.97 19.14 -10.52
CA PRO A 857 -38.34 19.27 -10.96
C PRO A 857 -38.88 18.01 -11.62
N SER A 858 -40.19 17.82 -11.46
CA SER A 858 -41.02 16.72 -11.94
C SER A 858 -41.04 16.47 -13.46
N SER A 859 -40.43 17.33 -14.26
CA SER A 859 -40.65 17.41 -15.71
C SER A 859 -40.01 16.28 -16.51
N ASP A 860 -39.00 15.58 -15.98
CA ASP A 860 -38.35 14.46 -16.69
C ASP A 860 -39.15 13.14 -16.59
N ILE A 861 -40.11 13.03 -15.65
CA ILE A 861 -40.84 11.77 -15.38
C ILE A 861 -42.32 11.93 -14.93
N GLY A 862 -42.88 13.15 -14.95
CA GLY A 862 -44.32 13.41 -14.84
C GLY A 862 -44.97 13.24 -13.46
N LYS A 863 -44.29 13.56 -12.34
CA LYS A 863 -44.84 13.43 -10.96
C LYS A 863 -44.40 14.54 -10.00
N ASN A 864 -45.28 15.00 -9.11
CA ASN A 864 -45.14 16.19 -8.24
C ASN A 864 -44.06 16.15 -7.12
N THR A 865 -43.03 15.31 -7.18
CA THR A 865 -41.98 15.19 -6.15
C THR A 865 -40.60 14.88 -6.78
N GLY A 866 -39.51 15.43 -6.24
CA GLY A 866 -38.13 15.11 -6.66
C GLY A 866 -37.59 13.81 -6.07
N GLY A 867 -36.30 13.51 -6.28
CA GLY A 867 -35.60 12.36 -5.67
C GLY A 867 -35.62 11.05 -6.48
N PHE A 868 -36.01 11.08 -7.76
CA PHE A 868 -36.10 9.87 -8.59
C PHE A 868 -34.77 9.44 -9.22
N HIS A 869 -33.88 10.40 -9.46
CA HIS A 869 -32.52 10.23 -9.97
C HIS A 869 -31.66 11.38 -9.41
N LEU A 870 -30.35 11.32 -9.65
CA LEU A 870 -29.42 12.38 -9.26
C LEU A 870 -29.73 13.69 -9.98
N GLY A 871 -29.53 14.80 -9.26
CA GLY A 871 -29.56 16.14 -9.84
C GLY A 871 -28.36 16.47 -10.73
N PRO A 872 -28.31 17.67 -11.32
CA PRO A 872 -27.30 18.05 -12.31
C PRO A 872 -25.84 17.86 -11.90
N VAL A 873 -25.41 18.26 -10.69
CA VAL A 873 -24.03 18.03 -10.21
C VAL A 873 -23.75 16.53 -10.10
N GLY A 874 -24.56 15.82 -9.30
CA GLY A 874 -24.34 14.40 -9.00
C GLY A 874 -24.41 13.55 -10.27
N GLY A 875 -25.42 13.80 -11.11
CA GLY A 875 -25.65 13.09 -12.36
C GLY A 875 -24.56 13.32 -13.40
N ARG A 876 -24.00 14.54 -13.49
CA ARG A 876 -22.87 14.82 -14.38
C ARG A 876 -21.62 14.06 -13.96
N ILE A 877 -21.29 14.07 -12.67
CA ILE A 877 -20.12 13.36 -12.13
C ILE A 877 -20.26 11.86 -12.37
N VAL A 878 -21.40 11.26 -11.97
CA VAL A 878 -21.65 9.83 -12.13
C VAL A 878 -21.65 9.43 -13.61
N GLY A 879 -22.38 10.18 -14.45
CA GLY A 879 -22.49 9.88 -15.87
C GLY A 879 -21.15 9.93 -16.60
N GLU A 880 -20.36 10.99 -16.41
CA GLU A 880 -19.10 11.10 -17.14
C GLU A 880 -18.05 10.11 -16.67
N VAL A 881 -18.01 9.80 -15.36
CA VAL A 881 -17.08 8.79 -14.86
C VAL A 881 -17.47 7.41 -15.37
N VAL A 882 -18.72 6.97 -15.20
CA VAL A 882 -19.15 5.63 -15.65
C VAL A 882 -18.96 5.46 -17.16
N VAL A 883 -19.43 6.43 -17.98
CA VAL A 883 -19.22 6.39 -19.44
C VAL A 883 -17.73 6.45 -19.78
N GLY A 884 -16.96 7.24 -19.03
CA GLY A 884 -15.53 7.39 -19.26
C GLY A 884 -14.73 6.14 -18.96
N LEU A 885 -15.07 5.39 -17.90
CA LEU A 885 -14.48 4.09 -17.61
C LEU A 885 -14.77 3.11 -18.75
N LEU A 886 -16.02 3.03 -19.22
CA LEU A 886 -16.39 2.15 -20.33
C LEU A 886 -15.71 2.51 -21.66
N GLN A 887 -15.51 3.81 -21.94
CA GLN A 887 -14.87 4.28 -23.18
C GLN A 887 -13.34 4.26 -23.14
N SER A 888 -12.74 4.18 -21.96
CA SER A 888 -11.28 4.08 -21.79
C SER A 888 -10.81 2.66 -21.46
N ASP A 889 -11.73 1.73 -21.23
CA ASP A 889 -11.41 0.31 -21.09
C ASP A 889 -11.17 -0.33 -22.47
N PRO A 890 -9.95 -0.87 -22.73
CA PRO A 890 -9.67 -1.56 -23.98
C PRO A 890 -10.43 -2.89 -24.14
N ALA A 891 -11.02 -3.47 -23.09
CA ALA A 891 -11.81 -4.70 -23.15
C ALA A 891 -13.32 -4.46 -23.37
N SER A 892 -13.77 -3.22 -23.18
CA SER A 892 -15.19 -2.84 -23.28
C SER A 892 -15.75 -3.00 -24.68
N TYR A 893 -17.00 -3.44 -24.78
CA TYR A 893 -17.71 -3.52 -26.05
C TYR A 893 -17.87 -2.14 -26.69
N VAL A 894 -17.99 -1.08 -25.89
CA VAL A 894 -18.11 0.31 -26.37
C VAL A 894 -16.89 0.71 -27.19
N THR A 895 -15.72 0.18 -26.85
CA THR A 895 -14.45 0.44 -27.56
C THR A 895 -14.21 -0.57 -28.67
N LYS A 896 -14.44 -1.86 -28.40
CA LYS A 896 -14.08 -2.96 -29.30
C LYS A 896 -15.08 -3.18 -30.43
N GLN A 897 -16.37 -3.05 -30.13
CA GLN A 897 -17.46 -3.28 -31.07
C GLN A 897 -18.69 -2.46 -30.65
N PRO A 898 -18.72 -1.15 -30.93
CA PRO A 898 -19.78 -0.24 -30.44
C PRO A 898 -21.21 -0.63 -30.86
N SER A 899 -21.34 -1.37 -31.96
CA SER A 899 -22.61 -1.90 -32.47
C SER A 899 -23.01 -3.25 -31.88
N TRP A 900 -22.20 -3.82 -30.98
CA TRP A 900 -22.51 -5.08 -30.34
C TRP A 900 -23.77 -4.97 -29.48
N MET A 901 -24.55 -6.04 -29.48
CA MET A 901 -25.71 -6.22 -28.61
C MET A 901 -25.62 -7.57 -27.88
N PRO A 902 -26.23 -7.68 -26.69
CA PRO A 902 -26.36 -8.92 -25.93
C PRO A 902 -26.80 -10.10 -26.78
N THR A 903 -26.24 -11.27 -26.46
CA THR A 903 -26.40 -12.52 -27.23
C THR A 903 -26.92 -13.67 -26.38
N LEU A 904 -26.95 -13.51 -25.05
CA LEU A 904 -27.37 -14.56 -24.11
C LEU A 904 -28.81 -14.30 -23.64
N GLN A 905 -29.59 -15.38 -23.43
CA GLN A 905 -30.99 -15.41 -22.94
C GLN A 905 -32.02 -14.69 -23.81
N ASN A 906 -31.91 -13.38 -23.94
CA ASN A 906 -32.81 -12.49 -24.69
C ASN A 906 -31.95 -11.61 -25.61
N PRO A 907 -31.49 -12.15 -26.76
CA PRO A 907 -30.55 -11.45 -27.63
C PRO A 907 -31.11 -10.11 -28.15
N GLY A 908 -30.25 -9.10 -28.23
CA GLY A 908 -30.58 -7.77 -28.72
C GLY A 908 -30.69 -6.71 -27.62
N ALA A 909 -31.26 -5.56 -27.98
CA ALA A 909 -31.26 -4.36 -27.12
C ALA A 909 -32.13 -4.49 -25.85
N GLY A 910 -32.94 -5.54 -25.77
CA GLY A 910 -33.90 -5.79 -24.68
C GLY A 910 -33.30 -6.41 -23.43
N PHE A 911 -32.04 -6.88 -23.44
CA PHE A 911 -31.44 -7.57 -22.29
C PHE A 911 -31.34 -6.68 -21.04
N ARG A 912 -31.81 -7.18 -19.91
CA ARG A 912 -31.83 -6.51 -18.59
C ARG A 912 -31.37 -7.45 -17.47
N MET A 913 -31.29 -6.94 -16.24
CA MET A 913 -30.95 -7.70 -15.03
C MET A 913 -31.79 -8.97 -14.87
N VAL A 914 -33.08 -8.93 -15.23
CA VAL A 914 -33.94 -10.13 -15.19
C VAL A 914 -33.47 -11.22 -16.15
N ASP A 915 -32.94 -10.86 -17.33
CA ASP A 915 -32.39 -11.81 -18.30
C ASP A 915 -31.05 -12.38 -17.82
N PHE A 916 -30.20 -11.55 -17.23
CA PHE A 916 -28.97 -11.99 -16.55
C PHE A 916 -29.26 -13.02 -15.45
N LEU A 917 -30.23 -12.74 -14.57
CA LEU A 917 -30.61 -13.64 -13.48
C LEU A 917 -31.28 -14.92 -13.99
N THR A 918 -32.07 -14.82 -15.08
CA THR A 918 -32.68 -15.99 -15.73
C THR A 918 -31.64 -16.87 -16.39
N PHE A 919 -30.68 -16.28 -17.12
CA PHE A 919 -29.59 -17.04 -17.70
C PHE A 919 -28.77 -17.71 -16.60
N ALA A 920 -28.41 -17.00 -15.53
CA ALA A 920 -27.74 -17.56 -14.36
C ALA A 920 -28.54 -18.69 -13.68
N GLY A 921 -29.86 -18.74 -13.87
CA GLY A 921 -30.76 -19.77 -13.33
C GLY A 921 -31.15 -19.52 -11.88
N VAL A 922 -31.07 -18.27 -11.42
CA VAL A 922 -31.45 -17.86 -10.06
C VAL A 922 -32.81 -17.17 -10.03
N ASP A 923 -33.48 -17.05 -11.18
CA ASP A 923 -34.80 -16.46 -11.30
C ASP A 923 -35.90 -17.30 -10.61
N PRO A 924 -37.08 -16.70 -10.33
CA PRO A 924 -38.15 -17.38 -9.60
C PRO A 924 -38.74 -18.60 -10.32
N ALA A 925 -38.71 -18.65 -11.66
CA ALA A 925 -39.25 -19.79 -12.40
C ALA A 925 -38.29 -20.99 -12.32
N THR A 926 -37.00 -20.79 -12.59
CA THR A 926 -35.98 -21.85 -12.49
C THR A 926 -35.88 -22.42 -11.08
N ARG A 927 -35.94 -21.57 -10.05
CA ARG A 927 -35.90 -22.07 -8.67
C ARG A 927 -37.15 -22.83 -8.23
N ARG A 928 -38.31 -22.52 -8.82
CA ARG A 928 -39.54 -23.29 -8.57
C ARG A 928 -39.44 -24.70 -9.13
N THR A 929 -38.82 -24.90 -10.29
CA THR A 929 -38.68 -26.23 -10.90
C THR A 929 -37.63 -27.10 -10.21
N GLN A 930 -36.61 -26.50 -9.58
CA GLN A 930 -35.59 -27.23 -8.81
C GLN A 930 -36.10 -27.77 -7.46
N HIS A 931 -37.23 -27.25 -6.96
CA HIS A 931 -37.82 -27.59 -5.64
C HIS A 931 -39.31 -27.95 -5.72
N ALA A 932 -39.80 -28.26 -6.93
CA ALA A 932 -41.10 -28.90 -7.17
C ALA A 932 -40.88 -30.41 -7.29
#